data_AF-A0A1X3GHD0-F1
#
_entry.id   AF-A0A1X3GHD0-F1
#
_cell.length_a   1.000
_cell.length_b   1.000
_cell.length_c   1.000
_cell.angle_alpha   90.00
_cell.angle_beta   90.00
_cell.angle_gamma   90.00
#
_symmetry.space_group_name_H-M   'P 1'
#
loop_
_entity.id
_entity.type
_entity.pdbx_description
1 polymer ?
#
loop_
_entity_poly.entity_id
_entity_poly.type
_entity_poly.pdbx_seq_one_letter_code
_entity_poly.pdbx_strand_id
1 'polypeptide(L)'
;MPDAMVAARTSDTGRGTSQQVDVAVVGAGFAGLYLLHRLRKAGLTAVGLEEAGDVGGTWYWNRYPGARCDIQTIDYSYTFDPDLETAWTWSEKYATQPEILRYLGFVADRYDLRRDIRFKTKVTEAKWDEAIERWQLTTDNGAAVSCRHYIMATGCLSAPKPPEIDGVKDFEGEVYFTGRWPHDGVNLAGKRVAVIGTGSSAIQSIPLIAEQAAHLTVFQRTPNFALPAHNGPAPSDRMSLLQGDRAAYREQARQSMAGVPYPQQTVVSWQLSDAERRERFERAWAAGDLVHILTQLWADQAVDIDGNKIVQDLIREKIRAAVKDPETAAALMPDDHPFGAKRPCLDTNYYATYNRPNVTLVNLRQEPIKAITASGITTAKRSVDVDVIVFATGFDAMTGAIRAVHPITGRGGKSLTDVWAQGPQTYLGLTVAGFPNFFMITGPGSPSVLSNMAVSIEQHVDWVVDRLKALRDGGFTTIEPTETAQAGWNRHMADCSMVTLHRLANTWYTGANVPGKVQGLMPYTGGVGPYRSICDEVVSRGMLGFKLTGPDVAAQCNDGEVVRLQPDVRLVLNLLASLNLPPIESMGALGARAFVDEFNKGRPAGRPIGEIVDGTLTGADGPLPYRVYRPATPGPHRVVVYFHGGGWVLGDEQSDEPFCRDMVRRTGMMLVSVGYRHAPEHRFPAAAEDGYAATRWIAEHAAELGGRPGPVLVAGWSAGGNIAAVTCQLARDRGGPEIAGQLLICPVTDCTFDRPSYNDNATGYFLTRSLMYWFWDLYCSPTDRTDPRASPLRGKVERLPPAFVVTCEFDPLRDEGIAYAEAMAAAGVPVEQLKARGHFHSSFTMVDVIITGAPGRVQMAEALRRFAGLPPEVSRGDETSLGRTGTEHRIAAAAS
;
A
#
# COMPACT_ATOMS: atom_id res chain seq x y z
N MET A 1 35.81 -37.22 -37.81
CA MET A 1 36.14 -36.90 -39.23
C MET A 1 36.00 -38.17 -40.04
N PRO A 2 35.49 -38.12 -41.29
CA PRO A 2 35.20 -36.94 -42.12
C PRO A 2 33.68 -36.75 -42.35
N ASP A 3 33.11 -35.56 -42.11
CA ASP A 3 33.03 -34.35 -42.96
C ASP A 3 31.74 -34.29 -43.78
N ALA A 4 30.80 -33.45 -43.34
CA ALA A 4 29.83 -32.78 -44.21
C ALA A 4 29.20 -31.55 -43.52
N MET A 5 29.69 -30.38 -43.95
CA MET A 5 29.02 -29.07 -43.99
C MET A 5 28.59 -28.40 -42.68
N VAL A 6 29.60 -27.91 -41.96
CA VAL A 6 29.53 -26.61 -41.29
C VAL A 6 29.71 -25.52 -42.35
N ALA A 7 28.63 -24.85 -42.75
CA ALA A 7 28.73 -23.58 -43.46
C ALA A 7 28.92 -22.46 -42.44
N ALA A 8 30.19 -22.23 -42.08
CA ALA A 8 30.61 -21.01 -41.43
C ALA A 8 30.26 -19.82 -42.35
N ARG A 9 29.33 -18.96 -41.92
CA ARG A 9 29.31 -17.57 -42.40
C ARG A 9 30.42 -16.84 -41.67
N THR A 10 31.54 -16.72 -42.36
CA THR A 10 32.65 -15.86 -42.02
C THR A 10 32.17 -14.44 -41.72
N SER A 11 32.75 -13.92 -40.65
CA SER A 11 32.76 -12.53 -40.22
C SER A 11 32.87 -11.56 -41.39
N ASP A 12 31.76 -10.86 -41.66
CA ASP A 12 31.84 -9.54 -42.28
C ASP A 12 32.15 -8.55 -41.16
N THR A 13 33.44 -8.18 -41.04
CA THR A 13 33.90 -7.06 -40.21
C THR A 13 33.57 -5.72 -40.89
N GLY A 14 32.33 -5.59 -41.39
CA GLY A 14 31.73 -4.30 -41.67
C GLY A 14 31.44 -3.59 -40.36
N ARG A 15 31.57 -2.27 -40.34
CA ARG A 15 30.86 -1.42 -39.37
C ARG A 15 29.35 -1.64 -39.61
N GLY A 16 28.82 -2.74 -39.09
CA GLY A 16 27.59 -3.38 -39.55
C GLY A 16 26.35 -2.70 -39.00
N THR A 17 25.44 -2.33 -39.91
CA THR A 17 24.17 -1.63 -39.67
C THR A 17 23.36 -2.21 -38.50
N SER A 18 22.88 -1.34 -37.60
CA SER A 18 21.99 -1.73 -36.50
C SER A 18 20.71 -2.39 -37.01
N GLN A 19 20.24 -3.42 -36.31
CA GLN A 19 18.94 -4.04 -36.61
C GLN A 19 17.82 -3.05 -36.31
N GLN A 20 17.00 -2.75 -37.31
CA GLN A 20 15.85 -1.85 -37.18
C GLN A 20 14.58 -2.66 -36.87
N VAL A 21 13.91 -2.33 -35.78
CA VAL A 21 12.62 -2.94 -35.37
C VAL A 21 11.67 -1.89 -34.81
N ASP A 22 10.39 -2.19 -34.67
CA ASP A 22 9.46 -1.30 -33.97
C ASP A 22 9.71 -1.35 -32.47
N VAL A 23 9.91 -2.56 -31.92
CA VAL A 23 10.01 -2.79 -30.47
C VAL A 23 11.21 -3.66 -30.11
N ALA A 24 12.00 -3.22 -29.14
CA ALA A 24 12.99 -4.08 -28.48
C ALA A 24 12.49 -4.47 -27.08
N VAL A 25 12.48 -5.77 -26.79
CA VAL A 25 12.07 -6.35 -25.51
C VAL A 25 13.29 -6.95 -24.83
N VAL A 26 13.61 -6.50 -23.62
CA VAL A 26 14.74 -7.06 -22.85
C VAL A 26 14.23 -8.00 -21.76
N GLY A 27 14.58 -9.27 -21.89
CA GLY A 27 14.14 -10.39 -21.06
C GLY A 27 13.18 -11.34 -21.78
N ALA A 28 13.36 -12.64 -21.59
CA ALA A 28 12.55 -13.73 -22.14
C ALA A 28 11.91 -14.60 -21.02
N GLY A 29 11.53 -13.96 -19.90
CA GLY A 29 10.65 -14.55 -18.88
C GLY A 29 9.17 -14.43 -19.25
N PHE A 30 8.28 -14.58 -18.25
CA PHE A 30 6.83 -14.46 -18.43
C PHE A 30 6.41 -13.18 -19.19
N ALA A 31 6.97 -12.02 -18.84
CA ALA A 31 6.64 -10.77 -19.51
C ALA A 31 7.12 -10.72 -20.96
N GLY A 32 8.36 -11.14 -21.21
CA GLY A 32 8.97 -11.11 -22.53
C GLY A 32 8.26 -12.01 -23.54
N LEU A 33 7.93 -13.23 -23.16
CA LEU A 33 7.21 -14.17 -24.03
C LEU A 33 5.83 -13.62 -24.40
N TYR A 34 5.08 -13.08 -23.44
CA TYR A 34 3.75 -12.54 -23.73
C TYR A 34 3.80 -11.25 -24.55
N LEU A 35 4.79 -10.38 -24.31
CA LEU A 35 5.05 -9.22 -25.17
C LEU A 35 5.29 -9.64 -26.62
N LEU A 36 6.21 -10.56 -26.87
CA LEU A 36 6.52 -11.00 -28.24
C LEU A 36 5.30 -11.60 -28.94
N HIS A 37 4.50 -12.41 -28.22
CA HIS A 37 3.24 -12.94 -28.73
C HIS A 37 2.28 -11.82 -29.15
N ARG A 38 2.06 -10.84 -28.27
CA ARG A 38 1.12 -9.74 -28.49
C ARG A 38 1.59 -8.75 -29.55
N LEU A 39 2.88 -8.40 -29.56
CA LEU A 39 3.50 -7.52 -30.55
C LEU A 39 3.41 -8.12 -31.95
N ARG A 40 3.69 -9.42 -32.09
CA ARG A 40 3.55 -10.13 -33.38
C ARG A 40 2.10 -10.12 -33.85
N LYS A 41 1.13 -10.41 -32.97
CA LYS A 41 -0.30 -10.30 -33.29
C LYS A 41 -0.74 -8.89 -33.65
N ALA A 42 -0.09 -7.87 -33.10
CA ALA A 42 -0.32 -6.46 -33.44
C ALA A 42 0.31 -6.04 -34.76
N GLY A 43 1.11 -6.90 -35.41
CA GLY A 43 1.83 -6.58 -36.65
C GLY A 43 3.05 -5.68 -36.45
N LEU A 44 3.60 -5.61 -35.22
CA LEU A 44 4.81 -4.85 -34.91
C LEU A 44 6.03 -5.76 -35.04
N THR A 45 7.08 -5.27 -35.70
CA THR A 45 8.38 -5.96 -35.74
C THR A 45 9.04 -5.86 -34.37
N ALA A 46 9.46 -6.99 -33.82
CA ALA A 46 10.03 -7.03 -32.47
C ALA A 46 11.27 -7.92 -32.40
N VAL A 47 12.14 -7.63 -31.44
CA VAL A 47 13.26 -8.50 -31.06
C VAL A 47 13.36 -8.61 -29.55
N GLY A 48 13.42 -9.84 -29.06
CA GLY A 48 13.75 -10.19 -27.68
C GLY A 48 15.27 -10.26 -27.49
N LEU A 49 15.78 -9.72 -26.40
CA LEU A 49 17.18 -9.76 -26.00
C LEU A 49 17.28 -10.41 -24.62
N GLU A 50 17.96 -11.55 -24.52
CA GLU A 50 18.03 -12.35 -23.30
C GLU A 50 19.47 -12.80 -23.01
N GLU A 51 19.92 -12.61 -21.76
CA GLU A 51 21.24 -13.03 -21.28
C GLU A 51 21.33 -14.57 -21.17
N ALA A 52 20.23 -15.21 -20.78
CA ALA A 52 20.12 -16.66 -20.70
C ALA A 52 20.27 -17.36 -22.07
N GLY A 53 20.59 -18.65 -22.02
CA GLY A 53 20.68 -19.51 -23.19
C GLY A 53 19.35 -20.04 -23.72
N ASP A 54 18.25 -19.84 -22.99
CA ASP A 54 16.88 -20.19 -23.39
C ASP A 54 15.88 -19.33 -22.59
N VAL A 55 14.59 -19.51 -22.87
CA VAL A 55 13.48 -18.81 -22.21
C VAL A 55 13.34 -19.21 -20.73
N GLY A 56 12.60 -18.40 -19.97
CA GLY A 56 12.13 -18.77 -18.62
C GLY A 56 12.41 -17.72 -17.54
N GLY A 57 13.35 -16.81 -17.77
CA GLY A 57 13.70 -15.75 -16.81
C GLY A 57 14.08 -16.32 -15.44
N THR A 58 13.39 -15.91 -14.38
CA THR A 58 13.56 -16.46 -13.01
C THR A 58 13.63 -17.99 -13.00
N TRP A 59 12.76 -18.65 -13.77
CA TRP A 59 12.68 -20.11 -13.81
C TRP A 59 13.78 -20.76 -14.65
N TYR A 60 14.54 -19.99 -15.43
CA TYR A 60 15.77 -20.47 -16.06
C TYR A 60 16.94 -20.45 -15.07
N TRP A 61 17.07 -19.36 -14.29
CA TRP A 61 18.23 -19.08 -13.44
C TRP A 61 18.18 -19.75 -12.05
N ASN A 62 17.01 -19.82 -11.42
CA ASN A 62 16.84 -20.26 -10.03
C ASN A 62 16.68 -21.78 -9.90
N ARG A 63 17.72 -22.55 -10.23
CA ARG A 63 17.71 -24.02 -10.22
C ARG A 63 18.15 -24.66 -8.90
N TYR A 64 18.19 -23.89 -7.81
CA TYR A 64 18.57 -24.40 -6.50
C TYR A 64 17.59 -25.49 -6.03
N PRO A 65 18.03 -26.45 -5.20
CA PRO A 65 17.17 -27.53 -4.74
C PRO A 65 15.96 -26.97 -3.98
N GLY A 66 14.75 -27.38 -4.37
CA GLY A 66 13.50 -26.98 -3.71
C GLY A 66 12.84 -25.72 -4.28
N ALA A 67 13.43 -25.08 -5.29
CA ALA A 67 12.85 -23.91 -5.95
C ALA A 67 11.41 -24.18 -6.43
N ARG A 68 10.47 -23.38 -5.95
CA ARG A 68 9.02 -23.56 -6.15
C ARG A 68 8.27 -22.23 -6.11
N CYS A 69 7.15 -22.14 -6.83
CA CYS A 69 6.22 -21.02 -6.72
C CYS A 69 5.49 -21.00 -5.35
N ASP A 70 5.15 -19.82 -4.87
CA ASP A 70 4.37 -19.61 -3.64
C ASP A 70 2.92 -19.15 -3.89
N ILE A 71 2.51 -19.13 -5.16
CA ILE A 71 1.12 -18.98 -5.61
C ILE A 71 0.65 -20.34 -6.12
N GLN A 72 -0.58 -20.72 -5.78
CA GLN A 72 -1.13 -22.00 -6.27
C GLN A 72 -1.06 -22.03 -7.80
N THR A 73 -0.66 -23.17 -8.37
CA THR A 73 -0.35 -23.26 -9.79
C THR A 73 -1.55 -23.01 -10.70
N ILE A 74 -2.76 -23.26 -10.19
CA ILE A 74 -4.02 -22.89 -10.87
C ILE A 74 -4.10 -21.38 -11.15
N ASP A 75 -3.48 -20.55 -10.30
CA ASP A 75 -3.45 -19.09 -10.39
C ASP A 75 -2.15 -18.58 -11.06
N TYR A 76 -1.04 -19.32 -10.95
CA TYR A 76 0.26 -18.91 -11.51
C TYR A 76 0.51 -19.44 -12.94
N SER A 77 -0.30 -18.96 -13.89
CA SER A 77 -0.18 -19.30 -15.33
C SER A 77 -0.73 -18.16 -16.20
N TYR A 78 -0.48 -18.21 -17.51
CA TYR A 78 -1.14 -17.30 -18.45
C TYR A 78 -2.63 -17.61 -18.57
N THR A 79 -3.42 -16.56 -18.80
CA THR A 79 -4.86 -16.59 -18.94
C THR A 79 -5.37 -15.94 -20.25
N PHE A 80 -4.45 -15.43 -21.08
CA PHE A 80 -4.78 -14.78 -22.35
C PHE A 80 -5.34 -15.71 -23.44
N ASP A 81 -5.14 -17.02 -23.33
CA ASP A 81 -5.58 -18.03 -24.30
C ASP A 81 -6.22 -19.23 -23.58
N PRO A 82 -7.55 -19.42 -23.67
CA PRO A 82 -8.24 -20.56 -23.07
C PRO A 82 -7.74 -21.93 -23.57
N ASP A 83 -7.27 -22.03 -24.82
CA ASP A 83 -6.72 -23.28 -25.37
C ASP A 83 -5.36 -23.58 -24.75
N LEU A 84 -4.58 -22.56 -24.38
CA LEU A 84 -3.33 -22.75 -23.64
C LEU A 84 -3.61 -23.25 -22.23
N GLU A 85 -4.58 -22.65 -21.54
CA GLU A 85 -4.96 -23.04 -20.19
C GLU A 85 -5.43 -24.49 -20.09
N THR A 86 -6.07 -25.01 -21.14
CA THR A 86 -6.55 -26.40 -21.19
C THR A 86 -5.50 -27.39 -21.69
N ALA A 87 -4.54 -26.95 -22.50
CA ALA A 87 -3.48 -27.80 -23.05
C ALA A 87 -2.40 -28.19 -22.02
N TRP A 88 -2.30 -27.50 -20.89
CA TRP A 88 -1.33 -27.78 -19.84
C TRP A 88 -1.99 -28.31 -18.57
N THR A 89 -1.45 -29.39 -18.00
CA THR A 89 -1.91 -29.95 -16.72
C THR A 89 -0.77 -29.88 -15.71
N TRP A 90 -1.03 -29.20 -14.60
CA TRP A 90 -0.07 -29.08 -13.49
C TRP A 90 -0.10 -30.32 -12.60
N SER A 91 1.08 -30.74 -12.16
CA SER A 91 1.25 -31.95 -11.35
C SER A 91 0.93 -31.77 -9.86
N GLU A 92 0.98 -30.54 -9.36
CA GLU A 92 0.91 -30.25 -7.92
C GLU A 92 0.38 -28.84 -7.61
N LYS A 93 -0.09 -28.64 -6.37
CA LYS A 93 -0.67 -27.40 -5.83
C LYS A 93 0.24 -26.19 -6.04
N TYR A 94 1.55 -26.35 -5.84
CA TYR A 94 2.55 -25.31 -6.07
C TYR A 94 3.64 -25.90 -6.97
N ALA A 95 3.75 -25.53 -8.24
CA ALA A 95 4.68 -26.16 -9.17
C ALA A 95 6.17 -25.89 -8.86
N THR A 96 7.02 -26.90 -9.07
CA THR A 96 8.48 -26.77 -8.99
C THR A 96 9.04 -25.92 -10.13
N GLN A 97 10.25 -25.38 -9.93
CA GLN A 97 10.97 -24.65 -10.98
C GLN A 97 11.10 -25.44 -12.30
N PRO A 98 11.48 -26.73 -12.33
CA PRO A 98 11.58 -27.46 -13.60
C PRO A 98 10.24 -27.57 -14.34
N GLU A 99 9.13 -27.70 -13.63
CA GLU A 99 7.80 -27.76 -14.25
C GLU A 99 7.39 -26.42 -14.85
N ILE A 100 7.61 -25.32 -14.13
CA ILE A 100 7.30 -23.97 -14.63
C ILE A 100 8.20 -23.62 -15.82
N LEU A 101 9.48 -24.03 -15.81
CA LEU A 101 10.37 -23.85 -16.95
C LEU A 101 9.87 -24.64 -18.18
N ARG A 102 9.39 -25.88 -18.00
CA ARG A 102 8.77 -26.65 -19.10
C ARG A 102 7.50 -25.99 -19.62
N TYR A 103 6.65 -25.44 -18.74
CA TYR A 103 5.47 -24.69 -19.14
C TYR A 103 5.83 -23.48 -20.03
N LEU A 104 6.81 -22.66 -19.61
CA LEU A 104 7.26 -21.52 -20.41
C LEU A 104 7.92 -21.95 -21.73
N GLY A 105 8.66 -23.07 -21.73
CA GLY A 105 9.17 -23.68 -22.95
C GLY A 105 8.05 -24.11 -23.91
N PHE A 106 7.02 -24.77 -23.38
CA PHE A 106 5.82 -25.16 -24.12
C PHE A 106 5.09 -23.95 -24.73
N VAL A 107 4.93 -22.86 -23.97
CA VAL A 107 4.36 -21.60 -24.48
C VAL A 107 5.23 -21.04 -25.61
N ALA A 108 6.54 -20.99 -25.42
CA ALA A 108 7.47 -20.47 -26.41
C ALA A 108 7.47 -21.29 -27.71
N ASP A 109 7.29 -22.61 -27.64
CA ASP A 109 7.17 -23.48 -28.82
C ASP A 109 5.78 -23.36 -29.48
N ARG A 110 4.70 -23.39 -28.68
CA ARG A 110 3.31 -23.31 -29.17
C ARG A 110 3.07 -22.06 -30.01
N TYR A 111 3.62 -20.92 -29.59
CA TYR A 111 3.51 -19.66 -30.32
C TYR A 111 4.78 -19.31 -31.10
N ASP A 112 5.73 -20.24 -31.20
CA ASP A 112 6.92 -20.10 -32.04
C ASP A 112 7.67 -18.78 -31.77
N LEU A 113 7.90 -18.49 -30.49
CA LEU A 113 8.44 -17.22 -29.99
C LEU A 113 9.96 -17.16 -30.06
N ARG A 114 10.64 -18.30 -30.00
CA ARG A 114 12.11 -18.39 -29.97
C ARG A 114 12.79 -17.73 -31.17
N ARG A 115 12.14 -17.72 -32.33
CA ARG A 115 12.68 -17.08 -33.55
C ARG A 115 12.86 -15.57 -33.43
N ASP A 116 12.10 -14.93 -32.53
CA ASP A 116 12.18 -13.48 -32.32
C ASP A 116 13.16 -13.13 -31.19
N ILE A 117 13.84 -14.11 -30.58
CA ILE A 117 14.71 -13.92 -29.41
C ILE A 117 16.17 -14.15 -29.78
N ARG A 118 17.03 -13.21 -29.38
CA ARG A 118 18.48 -13.37 -29.33
C ARG A 118 18.90 -13.74 -27.92
N PHE A 119 19.22 -15.02 -27.74
CA PHE A 119 19.77 -15.55 -26.49
C PHE A 119 21.25 -15.20 -26.35
N LYS A 120 21.78 -15.33 -25.12
CA LYS A 120 23.18 -14.98 -24.79
C LYS A 120 23.57 -13.60 -25.30
N THR A 121 22.64 -12.66 -25.16
CA THR A 121 22.76 -11.28 -25.66
C THR A 121 22.23 -10.33 -24.61
N LYS A 122 23.13 -9.58 -23.99
CA LYS A 122 22.82 -8.59 -22.96
C LYS A 122 22.86 -7.19 -23.55
N VAL A 123 21.88 -6.36 -23.20
CA VAL A 123 21.94 -4.91 -23.47
C VAL A 123 22.87 -4.26 -22.46
N THR A 124 23.86 -3.52 -22.93
CA THR A 124 24.85 -2.85 -22.08
C THR A 124 24.54 -1.36 -21.92
N GLU A 125 24.04 -0.71 -22.97
CA GLU A 125 23.73 0.73 -23.00
C GLU A 125 22.46 0.98 -23.81
N ALA A 126 21.73 2.06 -23.47
CA ALA A 126 20.56 2.50 -24.20
C ALA A 126 20.49 4.03 -24.28
N LYS A 127 20.29 4.58 -25.49
CA LYS A 127 20.21 6.03 -25.71
C LYS A 127 19.04 6.40 -26.60
N TRP A 128 18.22 7.34 -26.16
CA TRP A 128 17.22 7.99 -27.00
C TRP A 128 17.90 8.95 -27.98
N ASP A 129 17.62 8.78 -29.26
CA ASP A 129 18.02 9.70 -30.33
C ASP A 129 16.82 10.58 -30.72
N GLU A 130 16.91 11.86 -30.40
CA GLU A 130 15.85 12.83 -30.69
C GLU A 130 15.68 13.12 -32.18
N ALA A 131 16.74 13.03 -32.98
CA ALA A 131 16.68 13.41 -34.40
C ALA A 131 15.85 12.42 -35.23
N ILE A 132 15.84 11.16 -34.83
CA ILE A 132 15.11 10.08 -35.50
C ILE A 132 13.98 9.50 -34.64
N GLU A 133 13.82 10.00 -33.41
CA GLU A 133 12.86 9.57 -32.38
C GLU A 133 12.94 8.06 -32.07
N ARG A 134 14.14 7.51 -31.93
CA ARG A 134 14.37 6.06 -31.71
C ARG A 134 15.38 5.81 -30.62
N TRP A 135 15.21 4.71 -29.90
CA TRP A 135 16.20 4.15 -28.99
C TRP A 135 17.32 3.44 -29.78
N GLN A 136 18.56 3.67 -29.37
CA GLN A 136 19.76 2.97 -29.81
C GLN A 136 20.27 2.11 -28.66
N LEU A 137 20.28 0.79 -28.85
CA LEU A 137 20.69 -0.19 -27.85
C LEU A 137 22.01 -0.84 -28.26
N THR A 138 22.98 -0.80 -27.37
CA THR A 138 24.25 -1.53 -27.51
C THR A 138 24.11 -2.90 -26.85
N THR A 139 24.61 -3.94 -27.52
CA THR A 139 24.63 -5.30 -26.99
C THR A 139 26.06 -5.79 -26.80
N ASP A 140 26.29 -6.66 -25.82
CA ASP A 140 27.60 -7.30 -25.60
C ASP A 140 27.95 -8.35 -26.68
N ASN A 141 26.92 -8.85 -27.35
CA ASN A 141 27.01 -9.87 -28.39
C ASN A 141 26.01 -9.53 -29.52
N GLY A 142 26.37 -9.84 -30.77
CA GLY A 142 25.54 -9.55 -31.94
C GLY A 142 25.44 -8.06 -32.30
N ALA A 143 24.54 -7.73 -33.24
CA ALA A 143 24.37 -6.37 -33.74
C ALA A 143 23.58 -5.47 -32.78
N ALA A 144 23.99 -4.20 -32.70
CA ALA A 144 23.23 -3.14 -32.04
C ALA A 144 21.79 -3.03 -32.59
N VAL A 145 20.87 -2.49 -31.79
CA VAL A 145 19.44 -2.41 -32.13
C VAL A 145 18.99 -0.97 -32.15
N SER A 146 18.25 -0.59 -33.19
CA SER A 146 17.50 0.66 -33.17
C SER A 146 16.00 0.35 -33.18
N CYS A 147 15.28 0.85 -32.18
CA CYS A 147 13.84 0.60 -32.02
C CYS A 147 13.06 1.88 -31.72
N ARG A 148 11.76 1.90 -32.08
CA ARG A 148 10.86 3.02 -31.72
C ARG A 148 10.49 2.95 -30.24
N HIS A 149 10.16 1.75 -29.77
CA HIS A 149 9.76 1.48 -28.39
C HIS A 149 10.75 0.52 -27.71
N TYR A 150 11.12 0.85 -26.48
CA TYR A 150 12.07 0.08 -25.67
C TYR A 150 11.37 -0.42 -24.41
N ILE A 151 11.22 -1.73 -24.28
CA ILE A 151 10.45 -2.36 -23.19
C ILE A 151 11.36 -3.23 -22.33
N MET A 152 11.45 -2.89 -21.05
CA MET A 152 12.17 -3.65 -20.03
C MET A 152 11.24 -4.69 -19.39
N ALA A 153 11.42 -5.94 -19.80
CA ALA A 153 10.80 -7.13 -19.23
C ALA A 153 11.79 -7.93 -18.35
N THR A 154 12.72 -7.22 -17.72
CA THR A 154 13.91 -7.77 -17.04
C THR A 154 13.63 -8.45 -15.71
N GLY A 155 12.39 -8.36 -15.20
CA GLY A 155 11.98 -8.92 -13.92
C GLY A 155 12.48 -8.14 -12.70
N CYS A 156 11.78 -8.30 -11.57
CA CYS A 156 12.03 -7.54 -10.34
C CYS A 156 13.06 -8.21 -9.41
N LEU A 157 13.37 -9.48 -9.63
CA LEU A 157 14.24 -10.31 -8.77
C LEU A 157 15.22 -11.10 -9.64
N SER A 158 16.01 -10.39 -10.45
CA SER A 158 16.83 -10.98 -11.52
C SER A 158 18.30 -10.54 -11.52
N ALA A 159 18.66 -9.53 -10.73
CA ALA A 159 20.05 -9.09 -10.51
C ALA A 159 20.54 -9.58 -9.13
N PRO A 160 21.28 -10.71 -9.06
CA PRO A 160 21.77 -11.25 -7.80
C PRO A 160 22.68 -10.25 -7.09
N LYS A 161 22.64 -10.23 -5.77
CA LYS A 161 23.58 -9.40 -5.00
C LYS A 161 24.99 -9.98 -5.05
N PRO A 162 26.04 -9.14 -5.14
CA PRO A 162 27.40 -9.60 -4.87
C PRO A 162 27.51 -10.04 -3.40
N PRO A 163 28.47 -10.92 -3.06
CA PRO A 163 28.83 -11.19 -1.67
C PRO A 163 29.27 -9.90 -0.96
N GLU A 164 28.65 -9.61 0.18
CA GLU A 164 28.95 -8.44 1.02
C GLU A 164 29.82 -8.82 2.23
N ILE A 165 30.65 -9.84 2.08
CA ILE A 165 31.49 -10.38 3.14
C ILE A 165 32.93 -10.44 2.63
N ASP A 166 33.85 -9.90 3.41
CA ASP A 166 35.27 -9.91 3.06
C ASP A 166 35.82 -11.35 3.01
N GLY A 167 36.77 -11.58 2.11
CA GLY A 167 37.50 -12.86 1.99
C GLY A 167 36.82 -13.95 1.15
N VAL A 168 35.66 -13.67 0.53
CA VAL A 168 34.97 -14.66 -0.33
C VAL A 168 35.86 -15.17 -1.48
N LYS A 169 36.66 -14.28 -2.06
CA LYS A 169 37.61 -14.61 -3.14
C LYS A 169 38.77 -15.51 -2.68
N ASP A 170 39.01 -15.58 -1.37
CA ASP A 170 40.11 -16.31 -0.76
C ASP A 170 39.67 -17.72 -0.32
N PHE A 171 38.37 -18.05 -0.38
CA PHE A 171 37.84 -19.37 -0.05
C PHE A 171 38.22 -20.41 -1.11
N GLU A 172 38.80 -21.53 -0.69
CA GLU A 172 39.29 -22.59 -1.59
C GLU A 172 38.22 -23.63 -1.95
N GLY A 173 37.07 -23.59 -1.25
CA GLY A 173 35.94 -24.47 -1.51
C GLY A 173 34.98 -23.96 -2.60
N GLU A 174 33.84 -24.61 -2.73
CA GLU A 174 32.85 -24.26 -3.77
C GLU A 174 31.91 -23.14 -3.31
N VAL A 175 31.63 -22.18 -4.18
CA VAL A 175 30.70 -21.07 -3.91
C VAL A 175 29.53 -21.12 -4.89
N TYR A 176 28.31 -21.10 -4.35
CA TYR A 176 27.08 -21.07 -5.13
C TYR A 176 26.15 -19.94 -4.72
N PHE A 177 25.40 -19.41 -5.69
CA PHE A 177 24.33 -18.44 -5.46
C PHE A 177 23.01 -19.04 -5.91
N THR A 178 21.97 -18.94 -5.09
CA THR A 178 20.66 -19.49 -5.45
C THR A 178 20.07 -18.85 -6.72
N GLY A 179 20.43 -17.59 -7.03
CA GLY A 179 20.02 -16.88 -8.26
C GLY A 179 20.84 -17.21 -9.52
N ARG A 180 21.87 -18.05 -9.42
CA ARG A 180 22.76 -18.48 -10.51
C ARG A 180 23.21 -19.93 -10.27
N TRP A 181 22.27 -20.81 -9.94
CA TRP A 181 22.59 -22.19 -9.61
C TRP A 181 23.03 -22.98 -10.86
N PRO A 182 24.07 -23.84 -10.77
CA PRO A 182 24.52 -24.64 -11.92
C PRO A 182 23.42 -25.50 -12.53
N HIS A 183 23.43 -25.61 -13.87
CA HIS A 183 22.40 -26.32 -14.62
C HIS A 183 22.44 -27.84 -14.45
N ASP A 184 23.64 -28.40 -14.29
CA ASP A 184 23.87 -29.84 -14.14
C ASP A 184 23.67 -30.30 -12.69
N GLY A 185 23.23 -29.40 -11.80
CA GLY A 185 23.10 -29.64 -10.37
C GLY A 185 24.42 -29.53 -9.61
N VAL A 186 24.35 -29.75 -8.30
CA VAL A 186 25.50 -29.70 -7.39
C VAL A 186 25.43 -30.92 -6.47
N ASN A 187 26.54 -31.63 -6.31
CA ASN A 187 26.63 -32.73 -5.36
C ASN A 187 27.09 -32.20 -3.99
N LEU A 188 26.21 -32.27 -3.00
CA LEU A 188 26.47 -31.86 -1.61
C LEU A 188 26.66 -33.06 -0.66
N ALA A 189 26.56 -34.29 -1.16
CA ALA A 189 26.72 -35.49 -0.36
C ALA A 189 28.10 -35.55 0.30
N GLY A 190 28.12 -35.79 1.62
CA GLY A 190 29.37 -35.90 2.38
C GLY A 190 30.08 -34.56 2.67
N LYS A 191 29.59 -33.43 2.14
CA LYS A 191 30.21 -32.11 2.33
C LYS A 191 29.69 -31.39 3.56
N ARG A 192 30.52 -30.52 4.13
CA ARG A 192 30.16 -29.51 5.13
C ARG A 192 29.71 -28.25 4.39
N VAL A 193 28.46 -27.85 4.57
CA VAL A 193 27.83 -26.78 3.79
C VAL A 193 27.48 -25.62 4.71
N ALA A 194 27.82 -24.40 4.29
CA ALA A 194 27.30 -23.16 4.87
C ALA A 194 26.17 -22.60 3.99
N VAL A 195 25.05 -22.20 4.59
CA VAL A 195 24.02 -21.39 3.91
C VAL A 195 23.96 -20.01 4.58
N ILE A 196 24.14 -18.95 3.80
CA ILE A 196 24.06 -17.56 4.28
C ILE A 196 22.75 -16.92 3.79
N GLY A 197 21.90 -16.55 4.75
CA GLY A 197 20.57 -15.99 4.51
C GLY A 197 19.44 -16.98 4.81
N THR A 198 18.29 -16.45 5.23
CA THR A 198 17.07 -17.22 5.57
C THR A 198 15.83 -16.59 4.94
N GLY A 199 15.98 -16.08 3.71
CA GLY A 199 14.85 -15.69 2.85
C GLY A 199 14.19 -16.91 2.18
N SER A 200 13.24 -16.66 1.27
CA SER A 200 12.48 -17.74 0.59
C SER A 200 13.38 -18.78 -0.09
N SER A 201 14.42 -18.36 -0.82
CA SER A 201 15.34 -19.30 -1.46
C SER A 201 16.03 -20.24 -0.47
N ALA A 202 16.47 -19.73 0.68
CA ALA A 202 17.09 -20.55 1.72
C ALA A 202 16.07 -21.45 2.42
N ILE A 203 14.89 -20.94 2.74
CA ILE A 203 13.84 -21.71 3.41
C ILE A 203 13.41 -22.91 2.57
N GLN A 204 13.36 -22.74 1.24
CA GLN A 204 13.09 -23.84 0.30
C GLN A 204 14.27 -24.81 0.18
N SER A 205 15.52 -24.33 0.19
CA SER A 205 16.70 -25.17 -0.07
C SER A 205 17.26 -25.87 1.17
N ILE A 206 17.16 -25.27 2.35
CA ILE A 206 17.76 -25.76 3.60
C ILE A 206 17.35 -27.21 3.92
N PRO A 207 16.06 -27.59 3.87
CA PRO A 207 15.66 -28.98 4.13
C PRO A 207 16.36 -29.98 3.20
N LEU A 208 16.39 -29.69 1.89
CA LEU A 208 16.98 -30.58 0.88
C LEU A 208 18.51 -30.59 0.92
N ILE A 209 19.15 -29.48 1.30
CA ILE A 209 20.59 -29.42 1.55
C ILE A 209 20.94 -30.22 2.80
N ALA A 210 20.15 -30.10 3.88
CA ALA A 210 20.38 -30.81 5.14
C ALA A 210 20.25 -32.33 5.02
N GLU A 211 19.43 -32.81 4.07
CA GLU A 211 19.29 -34.23 3.73
C GLU A 211 20.54 -34.80 3.05
N GLN A 212 21.30 -33.99 2.31
CA GLN A 212 22.47 -34.42 1.55
C GLN A 212 23.79 -34.17 2.29
N ALA A 213 23.93 -33.01 2.92
CA ALA A 213 25.17 -32.57 3.55
C ALA A 213 25.56 -33.44 4.74
N ALA A 214 26.86 -33.71 4.90
CA ALA A 214 27.38 -34.33 6.13
C ALA A 214 27.11 -33.44 7.35
N HIS A 215 27.24 -32.11 7.17
CA HIS A 215 26.83 -31.12 8.15
C HIS A 215 26.39 -29.83 7.45
N LEU A 216 25.29 -29.22 7.91
CA LEU A 216 24.80 -27.93 7.43
C LEU A 216 24.88 -26.88 8.55
N THR A 217 25.56 -25.78 8.28
CA THR A 217 25.56 -24.60 9.16
C THR A 217 24.78 -23.46 8.48
N VAL A 218 23.69 -23.01 9.11
CA VAL A 218 22.86 -21.91 8.60
C VAL A 218 23.19 -20.61 9.32
N PHE A 219 23.62 -19.61 8.57
CA PHE A 219 23.94 -18.28 9.08
C PHE A 219 22.75 -17.34 8.86
N GLN A 220 21.98 -17.12 9.93
CA GLN A 220 20.78 -16.30 9.92
C GLN A 220 21.04 -14.92 10.52
N ARG A 221 20.69 -13.86 9.79
CA ARG A 221 20.68 -12.49 10.34
C ARG A 221 19.33 -12.09 10.91
N THR A 222 18.27 -12.19 10.11
CA THR A 222 16.91 -11.85 10.54
C THR A 222 16.03 -13.05 10.20
N PRO A 223 15.41 -13.74 11.18
CA PRO A 223 14.43 -14.78 10.90
C PRO A 223 13.28 -14.25 10.04
N ASN A 224 12.70 -15.11 9.21
CA ASN A 224 11.50 -14.78 8.43
C ASN A 224 10.32 -15.64 8.87
N PHE A 225 9.11 -15.13 8.72
CA PHE A 225 7.92 -15.97 8.87
C PHE A 225 7.88 -16.99 7.74
N ALA A 226 7.79 -18.28 8.09
CA ALA A 226 7.59 -19.38 7.17
C ALA A 226 6.31 -20.14 7.54
N LEU A 227 5.63 -20.65 6.52
CA LEU A 227 4.34 -21.33 6.64
C LEU A 227 4.42 -22.65 5.87
N PRO A 228 3.85 -23.74 6.40
CA PRO A 228 3.87 -25.00 5.70
C PRO A 228 3.06 -24.91 4.41
N ALA A 229 3.66 -25.28 3.29
CA ALA A 229 2.98 -25.30 1.99
C ALA A 229 1.88 -26.37 1.93
N HIS A 230 2.04 -27.46 2.71
CA HIS A 230 1.24 -28.68 2.61
C HIS A 230 1.04 -29.09 1.15
N ASN A 231 2.15 -29.11 0.41
CA ASN A 231 2.13 -29.32 -1.02
C ASN A 231 1.67 -30.75 -1.35
N GLY A 232 0.96 -30.90 -2.46
CA GLY A 232 0.28 -32.12 -2.87
C GLY A 232 -0.53 -31.86 -4.14
N PRO A 233 -1.58 -32.63 -4.44
CA PRO A 233 -2.49 -32.33 -5.54
C PRO A 233 -3.13 -30.95 -5.40
N ALA A 234 -3.56 -30.35 -6.52
CA ALA A 234 -4.32 -29.10 -6.49
C ALA A 234 -5.61 -29.24 -5.62
N PRO A 235 -5.96 -28.24 -4.79
CA PRO A 235 -7.15 -28.31 -3.96
C PRO A 235 -8.43 -28.48 -4.79
N SER A 236 -9.24 -29.47 -4.46
CA SER A 236 -10.42 -29.87 -5.24
C SER A 236 -11.52 -28.81 -5.25
N ASP A 237 -11.67 -28.06 -4.15
CA ASP A 237 -12.58 -26.93 -4.01
C ASP A 237 -12.22 -25.80 -4.98
N ARG A 238 -10.95 -25.42 -5.03
CA ARG A 238 -10.44 -24.38 -5.94
C ARG A 238 -10.53 -24.82 -7.39
N MET A 239 -10.22 -26.08 -7.68
CA MET A 239 -10.36 -26.64 -9.02
C MET A 239 -11.82 -26.65 -9.48
N SER A 240 -12.75 -26.99 -8.59
CA SER A 240 -14.18 -26.98 -8.89
C SER A 240 -14.69 -25.58 -9.22
N LEU A 241 -14.24 -24.54 -8.50
CA LEU A 241 -14.57 -23.14 -8.80
C LEU A 241 -14.04 -22.74 -10.19
N LEU A 242 -12.79 -23.08 -10.51
CA LEU A 242 -12.18 -22.78 -11.81
C LEU A 242 -12.89 -23.51 -12.97
N GLN A 243 -13.31 -24.76 -12.76
CA GLN A 243 -13.99 -25.57 -13.78
C GLN A 243 -15.46 -25.18 -13.97
N GLY A 244 -16.12 -24.71 -12.90
CA GLY A 244 -17.51 -24.28 -12.95
C GLY A 244 -17.72 -23.03 -13.81
N ASP A 245 -16.90 -22.00 -13.59
CA ASP A 245 -16.87 -20.80 -14.43
C ASP A 245 -15.47 -20.19 -14.46
N ARG A 246 -14.67 -20.64 -15.43
CA ARG A 246 -13.29 -20.18 -15.61
C ARG A 246 -13.22 -18.67 -15.87
N ALA A 247 -14.13 -18.14 -16.67
CA ALA A 247 -14.12 -16.73 -17.04
C ALA A 247 -14.36 -15.85 -15.82
N ALA A 248 -15.39 -16.17 -15.01
CA ALA A 248 -15.68 -15.46 -13.78
C ALA A 248 -14.56 -15.61 -12.75
N TYR A 249 -13.96 -16.80 -12.62
CA TYR A 249 -12.84 -17.04 -11.71
C TYR A 249 -11.62 -16.16 -12.06
N ARG A 250 -11.26 -16.09 -13.35
CA ARG A 250 -10.16 -15.22 -13.82
C ARG A 250 -10.50 -13.75 -13.68
N GLU A 251 -11.75 -13.36 -13.89
CA GLU A 251 -12.19 -11.98 -13.67
C GLU A 251 -12.08 -11.59 -12.21
N GLN A 252 -12.53 -12.44 -11.29
CA GLN A 252 -12.37 -12.22 -9.87
C GLN A 252 -10.89 -12.10 -9.47
N ALA A 253 -9.99 -12.89 -10.07
CA ALA A 253 -8.55 -12.76 -9.86
C ALA A 253 -8.03 -11.40 -10.33
N ARG A 254 -8.47 -10.91 -11.50
CA ARG A 254 -8.08 -9.60 -12.05
C ARG A 254 -8.56 -8.41 -11.21
N GLN A 255 -9.66 -8.57 -10.48
CA GLN A 255 -10.25 -7.52 -9.63
C GLN A 255 -9.83 -7.62 -8.15
N SER A 256 -9.13 -8.68 -7.74
CA SER A 256 -8.79 -8.87 -6.32
C SER A 256 -7.58 -8.05 -5.87
N MET A 257 -7.30 -8.08 -4.56
CA MET A 257 -6.15 -7.37 -3.98
C MET A 257 -4.81 -7.95 -4.45
N ALA A 258 -4.68 -9.27 -4.52
CA ALA A 258 -3.41 -9.96 -4.74
C ALA A 258 -3.31 -10.69 -6.10
N GLY A 259 -4.30 -10.57 -7.00
CA GLY A 259 -4.30 -11.33 -8.25
C GLY A 259 -4.68 -12.81 -8.07
N VAL A 260 -5.39 -13.12 -6.97
CA VAL A 260 -5.92 -14.44 -6.61
C VAL A 260 -7.37 -14.25 -6.13
N PRO A 261 -8.34 -15.07 -6.57
CA PRO A 261 -9.76 -14.83 -6.32
C PRO A 261 -10.15 -15.24 -4.90
N TYR A 262 -9.86 -14.37 -3.94
CA TYR A 262 -10.37 -14.41 -2.57
C TYR A 262 -11.28 -13.21 -2.31
N PRO A 263 -12.37 -13.39 -1.53
CA PRO A 263 -13.22 -12.27 -1.15
C PRO A 263 -12.49 -11.32 -0.19
N GLN A 264 -12.97 -10.09 -0.11
CA GLN A 264 -12.49 -9.13 0.87
C GLN A 264 -13.09 -9.45 2.25
N GLN A 265 -12.25 -9.48 3.28
CA GLN A 265 -12.72 -9.61 4.66
C GLN A 265 -13.26 -8.28 5.18
N THR A 266 -14.35 -8.33 5.95
CA THR A 266 -15.01 -7.15 6.53
C THR A 266 -15.00 -7.15 8.07
N VAL A 267 -14.81 -8.31 8.70
CA VAL A 267 -14.72 -8.43 10.16
C VAL A 267 -13.30 -8.12 10.63
N VAL A 268 -13.16 -7.20 11.58
CA VAL A 268 -11.86 -6.81 12.14
C VAL A 268 -11.49 -7.65 13.36
N SER A 269 -10.19 -7.72 13.66
CA SER A 269 -9.58 -8.57 14.68
C SER A 269 -10.28 -8.46 16.03
N TRP A 270 -10.48 -7.23 16.51
CA TRP A 270 -11.03 -6.94 17.83
C TRP A 270 -12.54 -7.21 17.98
N GLN A 271 -13.26 -7.48 16.89
CA GLN A 271 -14.66 -7.94 16.93
C GLN A 271 -14.81 -9.43 17.15
N LEU A 272 -13.73 -10.20 16.92
CA LEU A 272 -13.72 -11.64 17.08
C LEU A 272 -13.31 -12.03 18.50
N SER A 273 -13.90 -13.09 19.03
CA SER A 273 -13.40 -13.75 20.24
C SER A 273 -12.05 -14.44 19.98
N ASP A 274 -11.29 -14.71 21.04
CA ASP A 274 -10.02 -15.45 20.92
C ASP A 274 -10.20 -16.84 20.32
N ALA A 275 -11.35 -17.49 20.60
CA ALA A 275 -11.69 -18.79 20.03
C ALA A 275 -11.88 -18.72 18.50
N GLU A 276 -12.64 -17.72 18.01
CA GLU A 276 -12.85 -17.53 16.57
C GLU A 276 -11.55 -17.15 15.84
N ARG A 277 -10.72 -16.27 16.44
CA ARG A 277 -9.41 -15.92 15.88
C ARG A 277 -8.52 -17.16 15.73
N ARG A 278 -8.47 -17.99 16.77
CA ARG A 278 -7.69 -19.23 16.75
C ARG A 278 -8.23 -20.23 15.73
N GLU A 279 -9.55 -20.43 15.67
CA GLU A 279 -10.15 -21.33 14.68
C GLU A 279 -9.83 -20.92 13.24
N ARG A 280 -9.97 -19.63 12.91
CA ARG A 280 -9.63 -19.10 11.59
C ARG A 280 -8.15 -19.32 11.26
N PHE A 281 -7.26 -19.03 12.20
CA PHE A 281 -5.82 -19.25 12.03
C PHE A 281 -5.48 -20.73 11.80
N GLU A 282 -6.01 -21.63 12.63
CA GLU A 282 -5.74 -23.08 12.50
C GLU A 282 -6.22 -23.63 11.16
N ARG A 283 -7.38 -23.18 10.67
CA ARG A 283 -7.88 -23.53 9.34
C ARG A 283 -6.96 -23.04 8.22
N ALA A 284 -6.52 -21.78 8.28
CA ALA A 284 -5.61 -21.20 7.29
C ALA A 284 -4.22 -21.87 7.32
N TRP A 285 -3.71 -22.16 8.51
CA TRP A 285 -2.44 -22.88 8.71
C TRP A 285 -2.50 -24.28 8.11
N ALA A 286 -3.58 -25.04 8.39
CA ALA A 286 -3.78 -26.38 7.84
C ALA A 286 -3.97 -26.39 6.31
N ALA A 287 -4.59 -25.34 5.75
CA ALA A 287 -4.75 -25.20 4.31
C ALA A 287 -3.39 -24.98 3.58
N GLY A 288 -2.40 -24.39 4.26
CA GLY A 288 -1.09 -24.11 3.69
C GLY A 288 -1.16 -23.18 2.47
N ASP A 289 -1.99 -22.13 2.55
CA ASP A 289 -2.17 -21.14 1.50
C ASP A 289 -1.69 -19.75 1.95
N LEU A 290 -0.64 -19.26 1.29
CA LEU A 290 -0.01 -17.99 1.60
C LEU A 290 -0.97 -16.80 1.42
N VAL A 291 -1.74 -16.76 0.34
CA VAL A 291 -2.65 -15.64 0.07
C VAL A 291 -3.85 -15.70 1.00
N HIS A 292 -4.34 -16.90 1.31
CA HIS A 292 -5.40 -17.09 2.30
C HIS A 292 -4.97 -16.53 3.66
N ILE A 293 -3.84 -16.94 4.20
CA ILE A 293 -3.41 -16.48 5.54
C ILE A 293 -3.11 -14.98 5.55
N LEU A 294 -2.62 -14.40 4.44
CA LEU A 294 -2.32 -12.98 4.30
C LEU A 294 -3.55 -12.10 4.13
N THR A 295 -4.71 -12.66 3.75
CA THR A 295 -5.89 -11.83 3.42
C THR A 295 -7.20 -12.23 4.12
N GLN A 296 -7.30 -13.43 4.71
CA GLN A 296 -8.58 -14.02 5.10
C GLN A 296 -8.81 -14.22 6.61
N LEU A 297 -7.84 -13.91 7.48
CA LEU A 297 -8.08 -14.09 8.93
C LEU A 297 -9.04 -13.02 9.46
N TRP A 298 -8.76 -11.76 9.16
CA TRP A 298 -9.59 -10.58 9.47
C TRP A 298 -9.14 -9.37 8.62
N ALA A 299 -10.01 -8.37 8.51
CA ALA A 299 -9.87 -7.24 7.58
C ALA A 299 -8.66 -6.33 7.87
N ASP A 300 -8.30 -6.17 9.15
CA ASP A 300 -7.31 -5.21 9.64
C ASP A 300 -5.90 -5.82 9.79
N GLN A 301 -5.68 -7.10 9.49
CA GLN A 301 -4.39 -7.76 9.79
C GLN A 301 -3.17 -7.17 9.08
N ALA A 302 -3.36 -6.51 7.93
CA ALA A 302 -2.28 -5.93 7.14
C ALA A 302 -2.07 -4.41 7.38
N VAL A 303 -2.93 -3.80 8.19
CA VAL A 303 -3.00 -2.34 8.41
C VAL A 303 -3.00 -1.96 9.89
N ASP A 304 -3.41 -2.86 10.79
CA ASP A 304 -3.45 -2.66 12.24
C ASP A 304 -2.38 -3.48 12.96
N ILE A 305 -1.59 -2.81 13.81
CA ILE A 305 -0.48 -3.43 14.54
C ILE A 305 -1.00 -4.46 15.55
N ASP A 306 -2.08 -4.15 16.27
CA ASP A 306 -2.64 -5.05 17.30
C ASP A 306 -3.21 -6.31 16.64
N GLY A 307 -4.02 -6.14 15.59
CA GLY A 307 -4.54 -7.24 14.79
C GLY A 307 -3.43 -8.10 14.17
N ASN A 308 -2.34 -7.49 13.67
CA ASN A 308 -1.21 -8.23 13.13
C ASN A 308 -0.43 -9.01 14.21
N LYS A 309 -0.26 -8.42 15.40
CA LYS A 309 0.45 -9.04 16.52
C LYS A 309 -0.17 -10.39 16.91
N ILE A 310 -1.50 -10.50 16.88
CA ILE A 310 -2.21 -11.76 17.14
C ILE A 310 -1.74 -12.86 16.16
N VAL A 311 -1.62 -12.54 14.87
CA VAL A 311 -1.11 -13.49 13.86
C VAL A 311 0.33 -13.90 14.18
N GLN A 312 1.19 -12.93 14.50
CA GLN A 312 2.58 -13.21 14.83
C GLN A 312 2.71 -14.16 16.04
N ASP A 313 1.93 -13.91 17.10
CA ASP A 313 1.98 -14.71 18.32
C ASP A 313 1.50 -16.16 18.07
N LEU A 314 0.45 -16.34 17.26
CA LEU A 314 -0.02 -17.67 16.82
C LEU A 314 1.02 -18.40 15.96
N ILE A 315 1.73 -17.71 15.06
CA ILE A 315 2.84 -18.33 14.29
C ILE A 315 4.01 -18.69 15.20
N ARG A 316 4.37 -17.83 16.17
CA ARG A 316 5.42 -18.12 17.16
C ARG A 316 5.08 -19.36 17.99
N GLU A 317 3.82 -19.59 18.33
CA GLU A 317 3.37 -20.87 18.95
C GLU A 317 3.70 -22.08 18.06
N LYS A 318 3.42 -22.00 16.75
CA LYS A 318 3.76 -23.07 15.79
C LYS A 318 5.26 -23.33 15.70
N ILE A 319 6.09 -22.27 15.69
CA ILE A 319 7.55 -22.39 15.65
C ILE A 319 8.07 -23.10 16.91
N ARG A 320 7.62 -22.68 18.11
CA ARG A 320 7.99 -23.32 19.38
C ARG A 320 7.58 -24.79 19.45
N ALA A 321 6.44 -25.14 18.87
CA ALA A 321 5.98 -26.53 18.80
C ALA A 321 6.82 -27.38 17.82
N ALA A 322 7.34 -26.78 16.74
CA ALA A 322 8.09 -27.49 15.71
C ALA A 322 9.57 -27.72 16.03
N VAL A 323 10.19 -26.87 16.86
CA VAL A 323 11.62 -26.89 17.18
C VAL A 323 11.84 -27.31 18.64
N LYS A 324 12.54 -28.43 18.86
CA LYS A 324 12.71 -29.05 20.19
C LYS A 324 13.67 -28.27 21.09
N ASP A 325 14.73 -27.71 20.51
CA ASP A 325 15.70 -26.90 21.25
C ASP A 325 15.15 -25.47 21.45
N PRO A 326 14.94 -25.01 22.70
CA PRO A 326 14.30 -23.72 22.97
C PRO A 326 15.14 -22.52 22.51
N GLU A 327 16.47 -22.62 22.52
CA GLU A 327 17.35 -21.53 22.07
C GLU A 327 17.27 -21.36 20.54
N THR A 328 17.29 -22.47 19.80
CA THR A 328 17.10 -22.47 18.35
C THR A 328 15.70 -22.00 17.98
N ALA A 329 14.67 -22.44 18.70
CA ALA A 329 13.30 -21.96 18.51
C ALA A 329 13.22 -20.43 18.70
N ALA A 330 13.83 -19.89 19.76
CA ALA A 330 13.92 -18.46 20.02
C ALA A 330 14.62 -17.70 18.89
N ALA A 331 15.75 -18.22 18.40
CA ALA A 331 16.48 -17.60 17.30
C ALA A 331 15.73 -17.61 15.95
N LEU A 332 14.82 -18.56 15.74
CA LEU A 332 14.01 -18.68 14.51
C LEU A 332 12.73 -17.84 14.51
N MET A 333 12.31 -17.30 15.65
CA MET A 333 11.10 -16.48 15.75
C MET A 333 11.36 -15.03 15.29
N PRO A 334 10.64 -14.51 14.29
CA PRO A 334 10.69 -13.09 13.95
C PRO A 334 10.11 -12.21 15.06
N ASP A 335 10.79 -11.11 15.38
CA ASP A 335 10.43 -10.17 16.44
C ASP A 335 10.58 -8.68 16.03
N ASP A 336 11.12 -8.40 14.84
CA ASP A 336 11.52 -7.06 14.40
C ASP A 336 10.64 -6.50 13.26
N HIS A 337 9.63 -7.23 12.80
CA HIS A 337 8.71 -6.78 11.77
C HIS A 337 7.32 -7.44 11.86
N PRO A 338 6.26 -6.74 11.41
CA PRO A 338 4.93 -7.32 11.29
C PRO A 338 4.86 -8.49 10.31
N PHE A 339 3.95 -9.44 10.55
CA PHE A 339 3.65 -10.52 9.60
C PHE A 339 3.12 -9.91 8.28
N GLY A 340 3.66 -10.34 7.15
CA GLY A 340 3.32 -9.80 5.83
C GLY A 340 4.07 -8.53 5.41
N ALA A 341 4.63 -7.74 6.35
CA ALA A 341 5.41 -6.55 6.03
C ALA A 341 6.72 -6.88 5.29
N LYS A 342 7.29 -8.05 5.58
CA LYS A 342 8.24 -8.77 4.72
C LYS A 342 7.54 -9.99 4.15
N ARG A 343 7.83 -10.38 2.90
CA ARG A 343 7.21 -11.53 2.24
C ARG A 343 7.37 -12.78 3.13
N PRO A 344 6.28 -13.37 3.65
CA PRO A 344 6.36 -14.66 4.31
C PRO A 344 6.74 -15.73 3.27
N CYS A 345 7.38 -16.79 3.74
CA CYS A 345 7.81 -17.89 2.88
C CYS A 345 6.87 -19.08 3.03
N LEU A 346 6.68 -19.82 1.94
CA LEU A 346 6.16 -21.18 2.03
C LEU A 346 7.32 -22.17 2.19
N ASP A 347 7.13 -23.15 3.08
CA ASP A 347 8.13 -24.14 3.41
C ASP A 347 7.62 -25.58 3.34
N THR A 348 8.58 -26.51 3.27
CA THR A 348 8.37 -27.93 3.52
C THR A 348 9.38 -28.38 4.55
N ASN A 349 8.94 -28.59 5.80
CA ASN A 349 9.77 -29.06 6.92
C ASN A 349 10.91 -28.12 7.33
N TYR A 350 10.83 -26.81 7.07
CA TYR A 350 11.92 -25.86 7.37
C TYR A 350 12.24 -25.80 8.86
N TYR A 351 11.24 -25.54 9.71
CA TYR A 351 11.47 -25.48 11.16
C TYR A 351 11.90 -26.85 11.72
N ALA A 352 11.27 -27.94 11.27
CA ALA A 352 11.61 -29.30 11.71
C ALA A 352 13.04 -29.72 11.33
N THR A 353 13.63 -29.13 10.27
CA THR A 353 15.00 -29.41 9.83
C THR A 353 16.04 -29.10 10.92
N TYR A 354 15.78 -28.11 11.77
CA TYR A 354 16.68 -27.74 12.87
C TYR A 354 16.70 -28.74 14.03
N ASN A 355 15.82 -29.75 14.02
CA ASN A 355 15.89 -30.86 14.98
C ASN A 355 16.88 -31.97 14.55
N ARG A 356 17.44 -31.88 13.34
CA ARG A 356 18.40 -32.86 12.84
C ARG A 356 19.75 -32.66 13.54
N PRO A 357 20.45 -33.74 13.89
CA PRO A 357 21.75 -33.64 14.57
C PRO A 357 22.85 -33.04 13.68
N ASN A 358 22.67 -33.02 12.35
CA ASN A 358 23.63 -32.49 11.39
C ASN A 358 23.35 -31.04 10.97
N VAL A 359 22.48 -30.33 11.68
CA VAL A 359 22.11 -28.94 11.35
C VAL A 359 22.42 -28.03 12.53
N THR A 360 23.20 -26.98 12.28
CA THR A 360 23.51 -25.93 13.26
C THR A 360 22.98 -24.58 12.78
N LEU A 361 22.27 -23.85 13.65
CA LEU A 361 21.88 -22.46 13.42
C LEU A 361 22.90 -21.51 14.07
N VAL A 362 23.35 -20.51 13.32
CA VAL A 362 24.18 -19.41 13.81
C VAL A 362 23.40 -18.11 13.71
N ASN A 363 23.12 -17.48 14.86
CA ASN A 363 22.43 -16.20 14.96
C ASN A 363 23.41 -15.02 14.79
N LEU A 364 23.45 -14.43 13.60
CA LEU A 364 24.36 -13.35 13.24
C LEU A 364 24.09 -12.03 13.95
N ARG A 365 22.93 -11.83 14.59
CA ARG A 365 22.69 -10.65 15.44
C ARG A 365 23.52 -10.71 16.72
N GLN A 366 23.78 -11.91 17.23
CA GLN A 366 24.56 -12.15 18.44
C GLN A 366 26.02 -12.48 18.13
N GLU A 367 26.30 -12.96 16.92
CA GLU A 367 27.62 -13.42 16.50
C GLU A 367 27.84 -13.10 15.01
N PRO A 368 28.12 -11.82 14.66
CA PRO A 368 28.30 -11.39 13.27
C PRO A 368 29.45 -12.13 12.57
N ILE A 369 29.35 -12.29 11.24
CA ILE A 369 30.47 -12.77 10.41
C ILE A 369 31.55 -11.69 10.39
N LYS A 370 32.81 -12.11 10.58
CA LYS A 370 33.98 -11.24 10.46
C LYS A 370 34.60 -11.32 9.07
N ALA A 371 34.85 -12.54 8.59
CA ALA A 371 35.43 -12.79 7.28
C ALA A 371 35.16 -14.23 6.84
N ILE A 372 35.25 -14.46 5.53
CA ILE A 372 35.44 -15.77 4.94
C ILE A 372 36.95 -16.02 4.80
N THR A 373 37.40 -17.21 5.18
CA THR A 373 38.81 -17.64 5.14
C THR A 373 39.00 -18.69 4.05
N ALA A 374 40.23 -19.18 3.84
CA ALA A 374 40.51 -20.25 2.89
C ALA A 374 39.69 -21.54 3.16
N SER A 375 39.45 -21.87 4.44
CA SER A 375 38.79 -23.12 4.85
C SER A 375 37.32 -22.96 5.29
N GLY A 376 36.80 -21.75 5.43
CA GLY A 376 35.41 -21.55 5.87
C GLY A 376 35.04 -20.15 6.33
N ILE A 377 34.26 -20.05 7.40
CA ILE A 377 33.67 -18.79 7.87
C ILE A 377 34.08 -18.51 9.32
N THR A 378 34.68 -17.35 9.56
CA THR A 378 34.97 -16.86 10.90
C THR A 378 33.93 -15.82 11.33
N THR A 379 33.36 -16.04 12.51
CA THR A 379 32.42 -15.13 13.14
C THR A 379 33.07 -14.40 14.32
N ALA A 380 32.30 -13.60 15.04
CA ALA A 380 32.76 -12.96 16.27
C ALA A 380 33.16 -13.94 17.38
N LYS A 381 32.61 -15.17 17.41
CA LYS A 381 32.84 -16.14 18.51
C LYS A 381 33.47 -17.47 18.06
N ARG A 382 33.38 -17.87 16.78
CA ARG A 382 33.86 -19.18 16.32
C ARG A 382 34.38 -19.15 14.89
N SER A 383 35.12 -20.19 14.51
CA SER A 383 35.44 -20.51 13.11
C SER A 383 34.73 -21.80 12.71
N VAL A 384 34.14 -21.80 11.52
CA VAL A 384 33.39 -22.94 10.97
C VAL A 384 34.02 -23.33 9.64
N ASP A 385 34.74 -24.44 9.62
CA ASP A 385 35.29 -24.98 8.38
C ASP A 385 34.18 -25.62 7.53
N VAL A 386 34.14 -25.29 6.25
CA VAL A 386 33.15 -25.78 5.29
C VAL A 386 33.77 -26.03 3.93
N ASP A 387 33.19 -26.94 3.17
CA ASP A 387 33.64 -27.28 1.82
C ASP A 387 32.84 -26.49 0.75
N VAL A 388 31.64 -26.01 1.13
CA VAL A 388 30.71 -25.29 0.26
C VAL A 388 30.08 -24.11 0.98
N ILE A 389 30.00 -22.96 0.30
CA ILE A 389 29.21 -21.80 0.74
C ILE A 389 28.08 -21.53 -0.27
N VAL A 390 26.84 -21.51 0.22
CA VAL A 390 25.64 -21.16 -0.54
C VAL A 390 25.14 -19.79 -0.10
N PHE A 391 25.19 -18.83 -1.01
CA PHE A 391 24.61 -17.50 -0.84
C PHE A 391 23.14 -17.49 -1.26
N ALA A 392 22.26 -17.39 -0.26
CA ALA A 392 20.83 -17.16 -0.42
C ALA A 392 20.46 -15.73 0.01
N THR A 393 21.28 -14.76 -0.41
CA THR A 393 21.27 -13.35 0.02
C THR A 393 20.34 -12.45 -0.81
N GLY A 394 19.69 -13.00 -1.84
CA GLY A 394 18.68 -12.32 -2.65
C GLY A 394 19.26 -11.46 -3.77
N PHE A 395 18.54 -10.39 -4.09
CA PHE A 395 18.72 -9.60 -5.32
C PHE A 395 18.79 -8.10 -5.02
N ASP A 396 19.41 -7.32 -5.90
CA ASP A 396 19.08 -5.89 -6.01
C ASP A 396 17.69 -5.75 -6.65
N ALA A 397 16.67 -5.82 -5.80
CA ALA A 397 15.28 -5.96 -6.22
C ALA A 397 14.73 -4.70 -6.89
N MET A 398 13.78 -4.90 -7.81
CA MET A 398 12.99 -3.90 -8.55
C MET A 398 13.78 -3.04 -9.55
N THR A 399 14.94 -2.53 -9.16
CA THR A 399 15.73 -1.58 -9.96
C THR A 399 17.06 -2.12 -10.47
N GLY A 400 17.62 -3.16 -9.84
CA GLY A 400 18.98 -3.64 -10.14
C GLY A 400 19.18 -4.05 -11.60
N ALA A 401 18.27 -4.85 -12.16
CA ALA A 401 18.37 -5.28 -13.55
C ALA A 401 18.23 -4.14 -14.57
N ILE A 402 17.43 -3.11 -14.23
CA ILE A 402 17.28 -1.92 -15.07
C ILE A 402 18.55 -1.07 -15.02
N ARG A 403 19.12 -0.88 -13.81
CA ARG A 403 20.37 -0.14 -13.59
C ARG A 403 21.61 -0.85 -14.12
N ALA A 404 21.54 -2.16 -14.37
CA ALA A 404 22.61 -2.94 -14.97
C ALA A 404 22.82 -2.61 -16.46
N VAL A 405 21.82 -2.02 -17.12
CA VAL A 405 22.00 -1.32 -18.40
C VAL A 405 22.45 0.09 -18.05
N HIS A 406 23.67 0.45 -18.43
CA HIS A 406 24.24 1.72 -18.02
C HIS A 406 25.21 2.30 -19.06
N PRO A 407 24.99 3.56 -19.51
CA PRO A 407 23.87 4.43 -19.16
C PRO A 407 22.56 4.07 -19.90
N ILE A 408 21.41 4.35 -19.27
CA ILE A 408 20.13 4.57 -19.97
C ILE A 408 19.92 6.09 -20.04
N THR A 409 19.91 6.64 -21.25
CA THR A 409 19.86 8.08 -21.50
C THR A 409 18.61 8.45 -22.29
N GLY A 410 17.75 9.30 -21.71
CA GLY A 410 16.54 9.82 -22.33
C GLY A 410 16.73 11.16 -23.02
N ARG A 411 15.64 11.93 -23.12
CA ARG A 411 15.57 13.25 -23.75
C ARG A 411 16.55 14.24 -23.10
N GLY A 412 17.19 15.08 -23.91
CA GLY A 412 18.12 16.11 -23.45
C GLY A 412 19.36 15.56 -22.74
N GLY A 413 19.69 14.28 -22.95
CA GLY A 413 20.80 13.62 -22.24
C GLY A 413 20.48 13.24 -20.79
N LYS A 414 19.22 13.30 -20.35
CA LYS A 414 18.82 12.91 -18.98
C LYS A 414 19.18 11.45 -18.71
N SER A 415 19.92 11.19 -17.63
CA SER A 415 20.25 9.83 -17.19
C SER A 415 19.17 9.25 -16.28
N LEU A 416 18.79 7.99 -16.49
CA LEU A 416 17.81 7.32 -15.62
C LEU A 416 18.35 7.18 -14.19
N THR A 417 19.68 7.05 -14.06
CA THR A 417 20.34 6.96 -12.75
C THR A 417 20.14 8.24 -11.95
N ASP A 418 20.17 9.39 -12.61
CA ASP A 418 19.99 10.69 -11.95
C ASP A 418 18.52 10.91 -11.56
N VAL A 419 17.59 10.56 -12.44
CA VAL A 419 16.14 10.62 -12.15
C VAL A 419 15.75 9.71 -10.98
N TRP A 420 16.44 8.58 -10.81
CA TRP A 420 16.21 7.64 -9.72
C TRP A 420 17.16 7.81 -8.52
N ALA A 421 17.93 8.90 -8.47
CA ALA A 421 18.90 9.14 -7.41
C ALA A 421 18.28 9.22 -6.00
N GLN A 422 16.99 9.57 -5.91
CA GLN A 422 16.20 9.60 -4.67
C GLN A 422 15.16 8.47 -4.61
N GLY A 423 15.46 7.34 -5.26
CA GLY A 423 14.54 6.21 -5.41
C GLY A 423 13.79 6.25 -6.75
N PRO A 424 13.22 5.13 -7.19
CA PRO A 424 12.60 5.05 -8.51
C PRO A 424 11.37 5.94 -8.60
N GLN A 425 11.36 6.81 -9.62
CA GLN A 425 10.25 7.70 -9.94
C GLN A 425 9.62 7.19 -11.25
N THR A 426 8.33 6.92 -11.24
CA THR A 426 7.62 6.35 -12.40
C THR A 426 6.21 6.88 -12.50
N TYR A 427 5.61 6.82 -13.69
CA TYR A 427 4.17 6.95 -13.86
C TYR A 427 3.56 5.56 -14.10
N LEU A 428 2.61 5.18 -13.22
CA LEU A 428 1.93 3.88 -13.17
C LEU A 428 2.87 2.68 -12.98
N GLY A 429 4.16 2.90 -12.68
CA GLY A 429 5.19 1.86 -12.74
C GLY A 429 5.51 1.32 -14.13
N LEU A 430 4.99 1.97 -15.18
CA LEU A 430 5.15 1.57 -16.57
C LEU A 430 6.06 2.50 -17.36
N THR A 431 6.12 3.78 -17.01
CA THR A 431 6.83 4.81 -17.81
C THR A 431 7.59 5.79 -16.92
N VAL A 432 8.51 6.59 -17.50
CA VAL A 432 9.31 7.59 -16.78
C VAL A 432 9.35 8.89 -17.58
N ALA A 433 9.10 10.04 -16.93
CA ALA A 433 9.16 11.34 -17.56
C ALA A 433 10.60 11.66 -18.02
N GLY A 434 10.77 12.18 -19.24
CA GLY A 434 12.07 12.34 -19.87
C GLY A 434 12.55 11.12 -20.67
N PHE A 435 11.82 10.00 -20.66
CA PHE A 435 12.17 8.75 -21.34
C PHE A 435 11.03 8.35 -22.31
N PRO A 436 10.89 9.05 -23.44
CA PRO A 436 9.84 8.75 -24.43
C PRO A 436 9.93 7.30 -24.92
N ASN A 437 8.77 6.66 -25.12
CA ASN A 437 8.66 5.29 -25.61
C ASN A 437 9.43 4.22 -24.81
N PHE A 438 9.86 4.54 -23.58
CA PHE A 438 10.47 3.60 -22.64
C PHE A 438 9.40 3.04 -21.71
N PHE A 439 9.30 1.72 -21.67
CA PHE A 439 8.34 1.01 -20.84
C PHE A 439 9.02 0.00 -19.93
N MET A 440 8.41 -0.24 -18.78
CA MET A 440 8.77 -1.32 -17.86
C MET A 440 7.56 -2.21 -17.63
N ILE A 441 7.76 -3.52 -17.57
CA ILE A 441 6.73 -4.46 -17.12
C ILE A 441 7.01 -4.84 -15.67
N THR A 442 6.00 -4.69 -14.80
CA THR A 442 6.12 -4.92 -13.35
C THR A 442 7.18 -4.04 -12.67
N GLY A 443 7.40 -2.84 -13.21
CA GLY A 443 8.37 -1.88 -12.67
C GLY A 443 8.02 -1.34 -11.28
N PRO A 444 8.95 -0.59 -10.65
CA PRO A 444 8.67 0.14 -9.41
C PRO A 444 7.49 1.08 -9.58
N GLY A 445 6.57 1.11 -8.62
CA GLY A 445 5.32 1.87 -8.72
C GLY A 445 4.14 1.11 -9.30
N SER A 446 4.26 -0.19 -9.59
CA SER A 446 3.15 -1.08 -10.00
C SER A 446 2.91 -2.17 -8.94
N PRO A 447 1.79 -2.95 -8.98
CA PRO A 447 1.52 -4.01 -7.99
C PRO A 447 2.67 -5.00 -7.88
N SER A 448 3.24 -5.37 -9.04
CA SER A 448 4.50 -6.11 -9.15
C SER A 448 4.54 -7.30 -8.19
N VAL A 449 5.57 -7.39 -7.37
CA VAL A 449 5.84 -8.46 -6.41
C VAL A 449 4.82 -8.62 -5.28
N LEU A 450 3.94 -7.65 -5.05
CA LEU A 450 2.84 -7.78 -4.06
C LEU A 450 1.63 -8.50 -4.64
N SER A 451 1.68 -8.89 -5.91
CA SER A 451 0.63 -9.62 -6.61
C SER A 451 1.09 -10.99 -7.08
N ASN A 452 0.12 -11.83 -7.48
CA ASN A 452 0.34 -12.85 -8.47
C ASN A 452 0.86 -12.18 -9.75
N MET A 453 2.17 -12.30 -9.98
CA MET A 453 2.84 -11.58 -11.06
C MET A 453 2.34 -11.97 -12.44
N ALA A 454 1.79 -13.17 -12.66
CA ALA A 454 1.22 -13.54 -13.96
C ALA A 454 0.06 -12.61 -14.36
N VAL A 455 -0.85 -12.33 -13.42
CA VAL A 455 -2.00 -11.42 -13.64
C VAL A 455 -1.55 -9.99 -13.92
N SER A 456 -0.60 -9.48 -13.13
CA SER A 456 -0.07 -8.12 -13.32
C SER A 456 0.77 -7.99 -14.60
N ILE A 457 1.52 -9.03 -14.97
CA ILE A 457 2.26 -9.07 -16.24
C ILE A 457 1.29 -9.00 -17.40
N GLU A 458 0.24 -9.81 -17.42
CA GLU A 458 -0.74 -9.77 -18.52
C GLU A 458 -1.38 -8.38 -18.63
N GLN A 459 -1.82 -7.81 -17.50
CA GLN A 459 -2.41 -6.47 -17.50
C GLN A 459 -1.46 -5.40 -18.07
N HIS A 460 -0.19 -5.39 -17.65
CA HIS A 460 0.78 -4.42 -18.16
C HIS A 460 1.07 -4.62 -19.64
N VAL A 461 1.25 -5.86 -20.09
CA VAL A 461 1.50 -6.17 -21.50
C VAL A 461 0.31 -5.79 -22.37
N ASP A 462 -0.90 -6.09 -21.91
CA ASP A 462 -2.14 -5.72 -22.58
C ASP A 462 -2.21 -4.21 -22.78
N TRP A 463 -2.06 -3.48 -21.66
CA TRP A 463 -2.14 -2.03 -21.65
C TRP A 463 -1.09 -1.40 -22.58
N VAL A 464 0.18 -1.81 -22.45
CA VAL A 464 1.28 -1.27 -23.26
C VAL A 464 1.06 -1.55 -24.74
N VAL A 465 0.81 -2.80 -25.15
CA VAL A 465 0.66 -3.14 -26.58
C VAL A 465 -0.57 -2.46 -27.18
N ASP A 466 -1.67 -2.33 -26.42
CA ASP A 466 -2.85 -1.63 -26.91
C ASP A 466 -2.60 -0.12 -27.07
N ARG A 467 -1.76 0.49 -26.23
CA ARG A 467 -1.28 1.87 -26.46
C ARG A 467 -0.42 1.97 -27.70
N LEU A 468 0.51 1.04 -27.92
CA LEU A 468 1.37 1.06 -29.12
C LEU A 468 0.55 0.96 -30.41
N LYS A 469 -0.48 0.11 -30.43
CA LYS A 469 -1.45 0.05 -31.54
C LYS A 469 -2.17 1.38 -31.72
N ALA A 470 -2.71 1.96 -30.66
CA ALA A 470 -3.43 3.23 -30.72
C ALA A 470 -2.54 4.39 -31.20
N LEU A 471 -1.26 4.42 -30.81
CA LEU A 471 -0.29 5.41 -31.30
C LEU A 471 -0.09 5.29 -32.80
N ARG A 472 0.22 4.08 -33.27
CA ARG A 472 0.40 3.80 -34.71
C ARG A 472 -0.84 4.18 -35.51
N ASP A 473 -2.01 3.72 -35.07
CA ASP A 473 -3.27 3.94 -35.77
C ASP A 473 -3.68 5.43 -35.73
N GLY A 474 -3.25 6.17 -34.71
CA GLY A 474 -3.43 7.62 -34.58
C GLY A 474 -2.32 8.48 -35.22
N GLY A 475 -1.30 7.88 -35.86
CA GLY A 475 -0.19 8.61 -36.49
C GLY A 475 0.86 9.17 -35.51
N PHE A 476 0.81 8.79 -34.24
CA PHE A 476 1.79 9.19 -33.22
C PHE A 476 3.01 8.27 -33.24
N THR A 477 4.20 8.86 -33.06
CA THR A 477 5.47 8.15 -32.95
C THR A 477 6.00 8.09 -31.53
N THR A 478 5.54 9.00 -30.65
CA THR A 478 6.04 9.13 -29.29
C THR A 478 4.91 9.21 -28.26
N ILE A 479 5.08 8.51 -27.15
CA ILE A 479 4.33 8.64 -25.90
C ILE A 479 5.30 8.89 -24.74
N GLU A 480 5.00 9.87 -23.90
CA GLU A 480 5.83 10.24 -22.76
C GLU A 480 4.93 10.72 -21.61
N PRO A 481 5.12 10.25 -20.36
CA PRO A 481 4.36 10.76 -19.24
C PRO A 481 4.81 12.19 -18.89
N THR A 482 3.90 13.00 -18.38
CA THR A 482 4.21 14.34 -17.90
C THR A 482 4.87 14.31 -16.52
N GLU A 483 5.64 15.34 -16.18
CA GLU A 483 6.28 15.47 -14.86
C GLU A 483 5.22 15.58 -13.73
N THR A 484 4.11 16.30 -13.97
CA THR A 484 2.99 16.42 -13.03
C THR A 484 2.36 15.05 -12.72
N ALA A 485 2.10 14.23 -13.74
CA ALA A 485 1.49 12.92 -13.56
C ALA A 485 2.42 11.95 -12.82
N GLN A 486 3.71 11.96 -13.15
CA GLN A 486 4.72 11.19 -12.42
C GLN A 486 4.79 11.63 -10.95
N ALA A 487 4.84 12.94 -10.67
CA ALA A 487 4.87 13.45 -9.30
C ALA A 487 3.60 13.09 -8.51
N GLY A 488 2.43 13.18 -9.15
CA GLY A 488 1.16 12.75 -8.57
C GLY A 488 1.13 11.26 -8.24
N TRP A 489 1.65 10.41 -9.14
CA TRP A 489 1.77 8.97 -8.88
C TRP A 489 2.70 8.65 -7.71
N ASN A 490 3.83 9.35 -7.60
CA ASN A 490 4.77 9.17 -6.49
C ASN A 490 4.15 9.60 -5.15
N ARG A 491 3.33 10.65 -5.13
CA ARG A 491 2.54 11.02 -3.93
C ARG A 491 1.51 9.95 -3.58
N HIS A 492 0.77 9.44 -4.56
CA HIS A 492 -0.19 8.35 -4.35
C HIS A 492 0.49 7.08 -3.80
N MET A 493 1.67 6.73 -4.32
CA MET A 493 2.49 5.64 -3.79
C MET A 493 2.86 5.86 -2.30
N ALA A 494 3.26 7.08 -1.94
CA ALA A 494 3.55 7.43 -0.56
C ALA A 494 2.29 7.29 0.33
N ASP A 495 1.13 7.76 -0.13
CA ASP A 495 -0.15 7.63 0.58
C ASP A 495 -0.53 6.16 0.80
N CYS A 496 -0.45 5.33 -0.24
CA CYS A 496 -0.69 3.90 -0.15
C CYS A 496 0.26 3.21 0.85
N SER A 497 1.50 3.67 0.97
CA SER A 497 2.46 3.10 1.91
C SER A 497 2.08 3.36 3.38
N MET A 498 1.43 4.50 3.66
CA MET A 498 1.06 4.91 5.02
C MET A 498 -0.05 4.06 5.62
N VAL A 499 -0.91 3.47 4.77
CA VAL A 499 -2.04 2.62 5.18
C VAL A 499 -1.59 1.22 5.59
N THR A 500 -0.44 0.76 5.11
CA THR A 500 -0.02 -0.64 5.31
C THR A 500 1.13 -0.79 6.29
N LEU A 501 1.26 -1.98 6.88
CA LEU A 501 2.36 -2.30 7.78
C LEU A 501 3.70 -2.55 7.08
N HIS A 502 3.76 -2.59 5.73
CA HIS A 502 4.99 -2.84 4.96
C HIS A 502 6.11 -1.83 5.29
N ARG A 503 5.75 -0.57 5.60
CA ARG A 503 6.71 0.48 5.97
C ARG A 503 7.45 0.22 7.29
N LEU A 504 6.97 -0.72 8.10
CA LEU A 504 7.55 -1.05 9.40
C LEU A 504 8.62 -2.15 9.30
N ALA A 505 8.97 -2.61 8.10
CA ALA A 505 9.95 -3.69 7.90
C ALA A 505 11.16 -3.25 7.07
N ASN A 506 12.35 -3.70 7.50
CA ASN A 506 13.57 -3.64 6.69
C ASN A 506 13.59 -4.81 5.71
N THR A 507 13.20 -4.56 4.46
CA THR A 507 13.01 -5.59 3.43
C THR A 507 13.48 -5.12 2.06
N TRP A 508 13.55 -6.04 1.11
CA TRP A 508 13.86 -5.71 -0.28
C TRP A 508 12.75 -4.93 -0.99
N TYR A 509 11.51 -4.95 -0.47
CA TYR A 509 10.45 -4.04 -0.94
C TYR A 509 10.80 -2.57 -0.72
N THR A 510 11.56 -2.27 0.33
CA THR A 510 11.97 -0.91 0.71
C THR A 510 13.39 -0.56 0.27
N GLY A 511 14.09 -1.47 -0.41
CA GLY A 511 15.49 -1.27 -0.81
C GLY A 511 16.52 -1.43 0.32
N ALA A 512 16.07 -1.65 1.57
CA ALA A 512 16.92 -1.77 2.75
C ALA A 512 17.90 -2.96 2.72
N ASN A 513 17.71 -3.87 1.76
CA ASN A 513 18.57 -5.02 1.57
C ASN A 513 19.87 -4.71 0.80
N VAL A 514 20.03 -3.54 0.18
CA VAL A 514 21.23 -3.15 -0.58
C VAL A 514 21.88 -1.92 0.11
N PRO A 515 23.13 -2.04 0.61
CA PRO A 515 23.85 -0.91 1.20
C PRO A 515 23.93 0.29 0.23
N GLY A 516 23.65 1.49 0.74
CA GLY A 516 23.67 2.73 -0.04
C GLY A 516 22.49 2.93 -1.00
N LYS A 517 21.57 1.97 -1.13
CA LYS A 517 20.34 2.14 -1.91
C LYS A 517 19.35 3.03 -1.14
N VAL A 518 18.72 3.96 -1.85
CA VAL A 518 17.67 4.81 -1.28
C VAL A 518 16.51 3.94 -0.79
N GLN A 519 16.05 4.23 0.42
CA GLN A 519 14.98 3.48 1.06
C GLN A 519 13.61 4.11 0.80
N GLY A 520 12.63 3.26 0.49
CA GLY A 520 11.25 3.66 0.22
C GLY A 520 10.48 2.48 -0.37
N LEU A 521 9.18 2.37 -0.07
CA LEU A 521 8.37 1.26 -0.55
C LEU A 521 8.17 1.35 -2.07
N MET A 522 8.81 0.43 -2.80
CA MET A 522 8.83 0.45 -4.27
C MET A 522 7.58 -0.15 -4.95
N PRO A 523 6.97 -1.26 -4.47
CA PRO A 523 5.76 -1.81 -5.09
C PRO A 523 4.48 -1.08 -4.63
N TYR A 524 3.49 -1.00 -5.52
CA TYR A 524 2.19 -0.39 -5.23
C TYR A 524 1.36 -1.26 -4.30
N THR A 525 0.98 -0.72 -3.13
CA THR A 525 0.23 -1.45 -2.10
C THR A 525 -1.29 -1.37 -2.22
N GLY A 526 -1.83 -0.61 -3.17
CA GLY A 526 -3.28 -0.44 -3.33
C GLY A 526 -4.03 -1.62 -3.97
N GLY A 527 -3.33 -2.69 -4.35
CA GLY A 527 -3.92 -3.92 -4.90
C GLY A 527 -4.07 -3.95 -6.43
N VAL A 528 -4.29 -5.15 -6.97
CA VAL A 528 -4.33 -5.41 -8.44
C VAL A 528 -5.55 -4.79 -9.10
N GLY A 529 -6.76 -5.03 -8.57
CA GLY A 529 -8.01 -4.46 -9.11
C GLY A 529 -8.00 -2.93 -9.16
N PRO A 530 -7.75 -2.23 -8.03
CA PRO A 530 -7.68 -0.78 -8.01
C PRO A 530 -6.61 -0.20 -8.96
N TYR A 531 -5.45 -0.85 -9.07
CA TYR A 531 -4.42 -0.45 -10.04
C TYR A 531 -4.91 -0.54 -11.49
N ARG A 532 -5.59 -1.64 -11.85
CA ARG A 532 -6.20 -1.81 -13.18
C ARG A 532 -7.20 -0.69 -13.47
N SER A 533 -8.10 -0.40 -12.52
CA SER A 533 -9.08 0.70 -12.66
C SER A 533 -8.41 2.06 -12.87
N ILE A 534 -7.28 2.33 -12.21
CA ILE A 534 -6.50 3.56 -12.44
C ILE A 534 -5.93 3.59 -13.86
N CYS A 535 -5.36 2.48 -14.33
CA CYS A 535 -4.84 2.39 -15.70
C CYS A 535 -5.93 2.59 -16.76
N ASP A 536 -7.13 2.07 -16.50
CA ASP A 536 -8.30 2.24 -17.38
C ASP A 536 -8.83 3.69 -17.33
N GLU A 537 -8.79 4.33 -16.15
CA GLU A 537 -9.17 5.73 -15.94
C GLU A 537 -8.26 6.68 -16.73
N VAL A 538 -6.94 6.41 -16.77
CA VAL A 538 -6.00 7.17 -17.62
C VAL A 538 -6.45 7.15 -19.08
N VAL A 539 -6.85 5.99 -19.58
CA VAL A 539 -7.29 5.83 -20.96
C VAL A 539 -8.63 6.52 -21.20
N SER A 540 -9.63 6.30 -20.33
CA SER A 540 -10.97 6.85 -20.49
C SER A 540 -11.01 8.37 -20.40
N ARG A 541 -10.08 8.97 -19.65
CA ARG A 541 -9.91 10.42 -19.54
C ARG A 541 -9.02 11.01 -20.62
N GLY A 542 -8.81 10.32 -21.74
CA GLY A 542 -8.06 10.83 -22.89
C GLY A 542 -6.56 10.82 -22.69
N MET A 543 -6.00 9.70 -22.21
CA MET A 543 -4.58 9.54 -21.90
C MET A 543 -4.07 10.56 -20.88
N LEU A 544 -4.81 10.75 -19.79
CA LEU A 544 -4.42 11.66 -18.71
C LEU A 544 -3.01 11.34 -18.20
N GLY A 545 -2.20 12.38 -18.04
CA GLY A 545 -0.81 12.30 -17.65
C GLY A 545 0.16 11.97 -18.78
N PHE A 546 -0.27 11.94 -20.04
CA PHE A 546 0.60 11.66 -21.19
C PHE A 546 0.61 12.79 -22.22
N LYS A 547 1.78 12.91 -22.86
CA LYS A 547 2.02 13.66 -24.09
C LYS A 547 2.26 12.69 -25.25
N LEU A 548 1.53 12.88 -26.34
CA LEU A 548 1.63 12.13 -27.58
C LEU A 548 2.09 13.06 -28.71
N THR A 549 3.08 12.65 -29.50
CA THR A 549 3.58 13.43 -30.65
C THR A 549 3.85 12.53 -31.87
N GLY A 550 3.76 13.12 -33.07
CA GLY A 550 4.08 12.47 -34.35
C GLY A 550 4.34 13.53 -35.43
N PRO A 551 4.98 13.18 -36.55
CA PRO A 551 5.43 14.13 -37.56
C PRO A 551 4.29 14.87 -38.27
N ASP A 552 3.17 14.19 -38.52
CA ASP A 552 2.06 14.70 -39.33
C ASP A 552 0.75 14.84 -38.53
N VAL A 553 0.84 14.89 -37.19
CA VAL A 553 -0.30 14.99 -36.28
C VAL A 553 -0.06 16.03 -35.20
N ALA A 554 -1.13 16.75 -34.81
CA ALA A 554 -1.03 17.74 -33.74
C ALA A 554 -0.69 17.05 -32.41
N ALA A 555 0.29 17.60 -31.68
CA ALA A 555 0.68 17.09 -30.38
C ALA A 555 -0.52 17.12 -29.41
N GLN A 556 -0.73 16.02 -28.69
CA GLN A 556 -1.76 15.92 -27.67
C GLN A 556 -1.08 15.85 -26.31
N CYS A 557 -1.47 16.71 -25.37
CA CYS A 557 -0.96 16.68 -24.01
C CYS A 557 -2.14 16.86 -23.06
N ASN A 558 -2.41 15.83 -22.27
CA ASN A 558 -3.44 15.86 -21.26
C ASN A 558 -2.75 15.72 -19.91
N ASP A 559 -2.38 16.85 -19.31
CA ASP A 559 -1.61 16.84 -18.07
C ASP A 559 -2.52 16.79 -16.84
N GLY A 560 -2.06 16.12 -15.77
CA GLY A 560 -2.74 16.11 -14.49
C GLY A 560 -2.51 14.85 -13.66
N GLU A 561 -3.10 14.84 -12.47
CA GLU A 561 -2.99 13.74 -11.52
C GLU A 561 -4.18 12.79 -11.69
N VAL A 562 -3.89 11.51 -11.95
CA VAL A 562 -4.94 10.49 -12.05
C VAL A 562 -5.55 10.14 -10.69
N VAL A 563 -4.77 10.22 -9.60
CA VAL A 563 -5.27 9.99 -8.24
C VAL A 563 -4.95 11.18 -7.34
N ARG A 564 -5.99 11.84 -6.82
CA ARG A 564 -5.88 12.94 -5.84
C ARG A 564 -6.44 12.59 -4.47
N LEU A 565 -7.41 11.67 -4.43
CA LEU A 565 -8.02 11.16 -3.19
C LEU A 565 -7.05 10.25 -2.45
N GLN A 566 -7.15 10.22 -1.12
CA GLN A 566 -6.47 9.20 -0.32
C GLN A 566 -6.94 7.80 -0.75
N PRO A 567 -6.08 6.77 -0.66
CA PRO A 567 -6.38 5.43 -1.19
C PRO A 567 -7.67 4.80 -0.64
N ASP A 568 -7.85 4.86 0.67
CA ASP A 568 -9.05 4.37 1.37
C ASP A 568 -10.27 5.27 1.16
N VAL A 569 -10.10 6.58 1.05
CA VAL A 569 -11.18 7.51 0.65
C VAL A 569 -11.73 7.14 -0.73
N ARG A 570 -10.85 6.87 -1.72
CA ARG A 570 -11.27 6.43 -3.06
C ARG A 570 -12.06 5.12 -2.99
N LEU A 571 -11.62 4.15 -2.19
CA LEU A 571 -12.33 2.88 -2.01
C LEU A 571 -13.73 3.08 -1.42
N VAL A 572 -13.85 3.91 -0.37
CA VAL A 572 -15.14 4.19 0.28
C VAL A 572 -16.09 4.93 -0.67
N LEU A 573 -15.62 5.96 -1.39
CA LEU A 573 -16.47 6.69 -2.33
C LEU A 573 -16.94 5.80 -3.49
N ASN A 574 -16.08 4.91 -4.00
CA ASN A 574 -16.47 3.94 -5.02
C ASN A 574 -17.52 2.95 -4.51
N LEU A 575 -17.38 2.47 -3.27
CA LEU A 575 -18.38 1.62 -2.63
C LEU A 575 -19.71 2.35 -2.47
N LEU A 576 -19.71 3.60 -1.99
CA LEU A 576 -20.93 4.39 -1.84
C LEU A 576 -21.61 4.65 -3.20
N ALA A 577 -20.81 4.94 -4.24
CA ALA A 577 -21.32 5.12 -5.60
C ALA A 577 -21.97 3.84 -6.15
N SER A 578 -21.42 2.65 -5.86
CA SER A 578 -21.96 1.37 -6.35
C SER A 578 -23.29 0.98 -5.71
N LEU A 579 -23.62 1.52 -4.53
CA LEU A 579 -24.92 1.32 -3.88
C LEU A 579 -26.07 2.05 -4.58
N ASN A 580 -25.77 3.04 -5.43
CA ASN A 580 -26.75 3.82 -6.20
C ASN A 580 -27.93 4.35 -5.35
N LEU A 581 -27.61 4.88 -4.16
CA LEU A 581 -28.60 5.38 -3.22
C LEU A 581 -29.18 6.72 -3.71
N PRO A 582 -30.49 6.99 -3.48
CA PRO A 582 -31.06 8.28 -3.83
C PRO A 582 -30.43 9.40 -2.99
N PRO A 583 -30.36 10.65 -3.51
CA PRO A 583 -29.85 11.79 -2.75
C PRO A 583 -30.60 11.96 -1.43
N ILE A 584 -29.88 12.23 -0.33
CA ILE A 584 -30.47 12.33 1.02
C ILE A 584 -31.56 13.40 1.06
N GLU A 585 -31.32 14.54 0.41
CA GLU A 585 -32.24 15.66 0.32
C GLU A 585 -33.57 15.31 -0.37
N SER A 586 -33.63 14.22 -1.14
CA SER A 586 -34.86 13.76 -1.80
C SER A 586 -35.79 12.93 -0.91
N MET A 587 -35.31 12.48 0.27
CA MET A 587 -36.07 11.61 1.18
C MET A 587 -36.97 12.38 2.16
N GLY A 588 -36.83 13.71 2.24
CA GLY A 588 -37.42 14.53 3.31
C GLY A 588 -36.75 14.28 4.67
N ALA A 589 -36.96 15.17 5.65
CA ALA A 589 -36.21 15.14 6.92
C ALA A 589 -36.39 13.82 7.70
N LEU A 590 -37.63 13.34 7.82
CA LEU A 590 -37.94 12.12 8.57
C LEU A 590 -37.39 10.85 7.88
N GLY A 591 -37.48 10.78 6.55
CA GLY A 591 -36.90 9.68 5.77
C GLY A 591 -35.38 9.68 5.81
N ALA A 592 -34.76 10.86 5.69
CA ALA A 592 -33.31 11.03 5.79
C ALA A 592 -32.75 10.61 7.16
N ARG A 593 -33.44 10.97 8.26
CA ARG A 593 -33.08 10.52 9.61
C ARG A 593 -33.13 9.00 9.73
N ALA A 594 -34.26 8.39 9.36
CA ALA A 594 -34.41 6.93 9.42
C ALA A 594 -33.34 6.19 8.59
N PHE A 595 -32.99 6.74 7.42
CA PHE A 595 -31.93 6.20 6.58
C PHE A 595 -30.55 6.30 7.23
N VAL A 596 -30.18 7.46 7.80
CA VAL A 596 -28.90 7.66 8.48
C VAL A 596 -28.78 6.78 9.73
N ASP A 597 -29.85 6.66 10.52
CA ASP A 597 -29.88 5.82 11.71
C ASP A 597 -29.62 4.35 11.35
N GLU A 598 -30.27 3.85 10.30
CA GLU A 598 -30.05 2.48 9.84
C GLU A 598 -28.66 2.29 9.25
N PHE A 599 -28.15 3.27 8.49
CA PHE A 599 -26.78 3.24 7.97
C PHE A 599 -25.74 3.18 9.12
N ASN A 600 -25.96 3.95 10.19
CA ASN A 600 -25.07 3.99 11.34
C ASN A 600 -25.08 2.69 12.16
N LYS A 601 -26.22 1.99 12.28
CA LYS A 601 -26.28 0.66 12.92
C LYS A 601 -25.42 -0.40 12.23
N GLY A 602 -25.19 -0.25 10.92
CA GLY A 602 -24.32 -1.14 10.14
C GLY A 602 -22.82 -0.92 10.36
N ARG A 603 -22.41 0.17 11.02
CA ARG A 603 -21.01 0.52 11.23
C ARG A 603 -20.48 -0.08 12.54
N PRO A 604 -19.20 -0.51 12.59
CA PRO A 604 -18.58 -0.89 13.85
C PRO A 604 -18.65 0.27 14.85
N ALA A 605 -19.02 -0.02 16.10
CA ALA A 605 -19.10 0.98 17.17
C ALA A 605 -17.74 1.63 17.50
N GLY A 606 -16.62 1.15 16.93
CA GLY A 606 -15.27 1.57 17.26
C GLY A 606 -14.68 0.78 18.43
N ARG A 607 -13.38 0.96 18.67
CA ARG A 607 -12.65 0.16 19.67
C ARG A 607 -13.22 0.34 21.08
N PRO A 608 -13.14 -0.70 21.94
CA PRO A 608 -13.55 -0.59 23.34
C PRO A 608 -12.83 0.52 24.11
N ILE A 609 -13.55 1.13 25.05
CA ILE A 609 -13.07 2.14 26.01
C ILE A 609 -13.47 1.73 27.44
N GLY A 610 -13.26 2.61 28.42
CA GLY A 610 -13.54 2.31 29.84
C GLY A 610 -15.03 2.17 30.13
N GLU A 611 -15.80 3.23 29.87
CA GLU A 611 -17.23 3.28 30.22
C GLU A 611 -18.01 4.18 29.25
N ILE A 612 -19.27 3.84 29.01
CA ILE A 612 -20.24 4.66 28.30
C ILE A 612 -21.48 4.83 29.18
N VAL A 613 -21.95 6.07 29.36
CA VAL A 613 -23.12 6.38 30.19
C VAL A 613 -24.04 7.35 29.47
N ASP A 614 -25.31 6.97 29.33
CA ASP A 614 -26.36 7.81 28.77
C ASP A 614 -27.04 8.63 29.86
N GLY A 615 -27.47 9.83 29.51
CA GLY A 615 -28.17 10.72 30.44
C GLY A 615 -28.97 11.80 29.75
N THR A 616 -29.52 12.70 30.56
CA THR A 616 -30.32 13.83 30.10
C THR A 616 -29.94 15.07 30.89
N LEU A 617 -29.75 16.19 30.20
CA LEU A 617 -29.43 17.49 30.79
C LEU A 617 -30.58 18.48 30.59
N THR A 618 -30.56 19.56 31.37
CA THR A 618 -31.51 20.67 31.18
C THR A 618 -30.99 21.58 30.06
N GLY A 619 -31.66 21.56 28.90
CA GLY A 619 -31.34 22.39 27.73
C GLY A 619 -31.99 23.78 27.79
N ALA A 620 -31.90 24.52 26.67
CA ALA A 620 -32.41 25.88 26.59
C ALA A 620 -33.94 25.95 26.66
N ASP A 621 -34.62 24.94 26.11
CA ASP A 621 -36.08 24.86 26.04
C ASP A 621 -36.51 23.38 25.98
N GLY A 622 -36.17 22.67 27.06
CA GLY A 622 -36.49 21.26 27.27
C GLY A 622 -35.27 20.39 27.63
N PRO A 623 -35.49 19.13 28.03
CA PRO A 623 -34.43 18.17 28.26
C PRO A 623 -33.69 17.80 26.96
N LEU A 624 -32.37 17.64 27.04
CA LEU A 624 -31.53 17.18 25.92
C LEU A 624 -30.79 15.88 26.30
N PRO A 625 -30.73 14.88 25.41
CA PRO A 625 -29.97 13.67 25.66
C PRO A 625 -28.46 13.95 25.57
N TYR A 626 -27.67 13.22 26.34
CA TYR A 626 -26.22 13.19 26.18
C TYR A 626 -25.68 11.77 26.40
N ARG A 627 -24.53 11.48 25.81
CA ARG A 627 -23.74 10.27 26.05
C ARG A 627 -22.34 10.64 26.49
N VAL A 628 -21.91 10.08 27.62
CA VAL A 628 -20.56 10.23 28.17
C VAL A 628 -19.71 9.05 27.74
N TYR A 629 -18.53 9.35 27.20
CA TYR A 629 -17.47 8.38 26.90
C TYR A 629 -16.29 8.61 27.85
N ARG A 630 -15.95 7.61 28.67
CA ARG A 630 -14.84 7.71 29.65
C ARG A 630 -13.68 6.76 29.31
N PRO A 631 -12.43 7.22 29.51
CA PRO A 631 -11.26 6.35 29.39
C PRO A 631 -11.23 5.35 30.55
N ALA A 632 -10.53 4.24 30.37
CA ALA A 632 -10.36 3.22 31.42
C ALA A 632 -9.45 3.67 32.58
N THR A 633 -8.72 4.78 32.42
CA THR A 633 -7.85 5.36 33.45
C THR A 633 -8.69 5.98 34.58
N PRO A 634 -8.25 5.93 35.85
CA PRO A 634 -8.96 6.56 36.96
C PRO A 634 -9.24 8.06 36.72
N GLY A 635 -10.42 8.53 37.11
CA GLY A 635 -10.81 9.95 37.05
C GLY A 635 -10.31 10.77 38.24
N PRO A 636 -10.68 12.06 38.33
CA PRO A 636 -11.52 12.79 37.37
C PRO A 636 -10.76 13.19 36.09
N HIS A 637 -11.46 13.25 34.95
CA HIS A 637 -10.87 13.57 33.64
C HIS A 637 -11.15 15.02 33.20
N ARG A 638 -10.35 15.55 32.26
CA ARG A 638 -10.73 16.79 31.56
C ARG A 638 -11.94 16.52 30.66
N VAL A 639 -12.82 17.52 30.50
CA VAL A 639 -14.11 17.37 29.82
C VAL A 639 -14.08 18.04 28.45
N VAL A 640 -14.45 17.30 27.41
CA VAL A 640 -14.72 17.81 26.07
C VAL A 640 -16.21 17.69 25.80
N VAL A 641 -16.89 18.82 25.58
CA VAL A 641 -18.29 18.85 25.10
C VAL A 641 -18.26 18.69 23.59
N TYR A 642 -18.97 17.70 23.06
CA TYR A 642 -18.95 17.35 21.65
C TYR A 642 -20.33 17.48 21.00
N PHE A 643 -20.37 18.06 19.80
CA PHE A 643 -21.56 18.19 18.97
C PHE A 643 -21.41 17.45 17.65
N HIS A 644 -22.38 16.58 17.35
CA HIS A 644 -22.43 15.80 16.12
C HIS A 644 -22.78 16.65 14.89
N GLY A 645 -22.38 16.18 13.72
CA GLY A 645 -22.71 16.76 12.41
C GLY A 645 -24.13 16.44 11.96
N GLY A 646 -24.37 16.43 10.65
CA GLY A 646 -25.70 16.10 10.09
C GLY A 646 -26.54 17.31 9.68
N GLY A 647 -25.91 18.47 9.46
CA GLY A 647 -26.57 19.63 8.87
C GLY A 647 -27.74 20.18 9.69
N TRP A 648 -27.66 20.07 11.03
CA TRP A 648 -28.72 20.44 11.99
C TRP A 648 -30.04 19.66 11.87
N VAL A 649 -30.09 18.67 10.98
CA VAL A 649 -31.31 17.94 10.64
C VAL A 649 -31.18 16.45 10.98
N LEU A 650 -29.97 15.90 10.96
CA LEU A 650 -29.67 14.46 11.05
C LEU A 650 -28.76 14.17 12.26
N GLY A 651 -28.77 12.90 12.69
CA GLY A 651 -27.90 12.38 13.74
C GLY A 651 -28.49 12.52 15.13
N ASP A 652 -27.67 12.19 16.13
CA ASP A 652 -27.97 12.22 17.57
C ASP A 652 -26.66 12.14 18.38
N GLU A 653 -26.73 12.06 19.71
CA GLU A 653 -25.57 11.96 20.60
C GLU A 653 -24.72 10.68 20.40
N GLN A 654 -25.20 9.71 19.63
CA GLN A 654 -24.58 8.40 19.41
C GLN A 654 -23.96 8.27 18.02
N SER A 655 -24.34 9.15 17.08
CA SER A 655 -24.01 9.07 15.66
C SER A 655 -22.51 9.02 15.36
N ASP A 656 -21.69 9.66 16.19
CA ASP A 656 -20.24 9.74 16.04
C ASP A 656 -19.48 8.88 17.07
N GLU A 657 -20.11 7.85 17.61
CA GLU A 657 -19.53 6.98 18.64
C GLU A 657 -18.10 6.46 18.31
N PRO A 658 -17.78 6.00 17.09
CA PRO A 658 -16.42 5.59 16.76
C PRO A 658 -15.39 6.72 16.90
N PHE A 659 -15.76 7.95 16.54
CA PHE A 659 -14.92 9.14 16.68
C PHE A 659 -14.74 9.51 18.15
N CYS A 660 -15.83 9.53 18.93
CA CYS A 660 -15.77 9.81 20.37
C CYS A 660 -14.87 8.81 21.11
N ARG A 661 -14.99 7.52 20.82
CA ARG A 661 -14.12 6.46 21.39
C ARG A 661 -12.65 6.67 21.02
N ASP A 662 -12.34 6.97 19.77
CA ASP A 662 -10.97 7.23 19.31
C ASP A 662 -10.37 8.47 20.00
N MET A 663 -11.13 9.55 20.12
CA MET A 663 -10.69 10.75 20.84
C MET A 663 -10.47 10.50 22.33
N VAL A 664 -11.35 9.76 23.01
CA VAL A 664 -11.14 9.36 24.41
C VAL A 664 -9.83 8.58 24.56
N ARG A 665 -9.56 7.63 23.66
CA ARG A 665 -8.34 6.80 23.70
C ARG A 665 -7.06 7.62 23.49
N ARG A 666 -7.06 8.56 22.54
CA ARG A 666 -5.88 9.40 22.24
C ARG A 666 -5.65 10.53 23.23
N THR A 667 -6.74 11.12 23.73
CA THR A 667 -6.64 12.27 24.63
C THR A 667 -6.48 11.86 26.09
N GLY A 668 -7.01 10.69 26.49
CA GLY A 668 -7.17 10.32 27.90
C GLY A 668 -8.18 11.20 28.65
N MET A 669 -9.03 11.91 27.91
CA MET A 669 -10.07 12.81 28.44
C MET A 669 -11.44 12.16 28.29
N MET A 670 -12.43 12.67 29.03
CA MET A 670 -13.82 12.26 28.82
C MET A 670 -14.49 13.17 27.78
N LEU A 671 -15.31 12.56 26.93
CA LEU A 671 -16.14 13.27 25.95
C LEU A 671 -17.60 13.18 26.38
N VAL A 672 -18.32 14.30 26.32
CA VAL A 672 -19.77 14.37 26.53
C VAL A 672 -20.39 14.77 25.20
N SER A 673 -20.92 13.78 24.47
CA SER A 673 -21.63 13.99 23.21
C SER A 673 -23.05 14.43 23.51
N VAL A 674 -23.48 15.54 22.92
CA VAL A 674 -24.77 16.19 23.22
C VAL A 674 -25.69 16.08 22.00
N GLY A 675 -26.91 15.59 22.22
CA GLY A 675 -27.99 15.70 21.26
C GLY A 675 -28.63 17.08 21.37
N TYR A 676 -28.94 17.70 20.23
CA TYR A 676 -29.57 19.01 20.16
C TYR A 676 -30.86 18.92 19.33
N ARG A 677 -31.74 19.91 19.46
CA ARG A 677 -33.00 19.90 18.72
C ARG A 677 -32.77 20.16 17.24
N HIS A 678 -33.40 19.33 16.39
CA HIS A 678 -33.22 19.37 14.94
C HIS A 678 -34.25 20.22 14.21
N ALA A 679 -33.81 20.83 13.11
CA ALA A 679 -34.70 21.37 12.10
C ALA A 679 -35.30 20.24 11.25
N PRO A 680 -36.50 20.41 10.67
CA PRO A 680 -37.31 21.65 10.64
C PRO A 680 -38.21 21.88 11.85
N GLU A 681 -38.35 20.91 12.76
CA GLU A 681 -39.23 21.02 13.94
C GLU A 681 -38.76 22.13 14.88
N HIS A 682 -37.44 22.26 15.04
CA HIS A 682 -36.79 23.28 15.83
C HIS A 682 -35.76 24.01 14.97
N ARG A 683 -36.23 25.04 14.24
CA ARG A 683 -35.38 25.89 13.41
C ARG A 683 -34.48 26.80 14.26
N PHE A 684 -33.52 27.45 13.62
CA PHE A 684 -32.69 28.49 14.22
C PHE A 684 -33.53 29.47 15.07
N PRO A 685 -33.09 29.83 16.29
CA PRO A 685 -31.77 29.56 16.87
C PRO A 685 -31.66 28.31 17.76
N ALA A 686 -32.59 27.35 17.70
CA ALA A 686 -32.69 26.24 18.67
C ALA A 686 -31.36 25.50 18.93
N ALA A 687 -30.71 24.97 17.89
CA ALA A 687 -29.46 24.23 18.04
C ALA A 687 -28.30 25.07 18.63
N ALA A 688 -28.24 26.37 18.30
CA ALA A 688 -27.22 27.28 18.83
C ALA A 688 -27.43 27.54 20.33
N GLU A 689 -28.68 27.75 20.74
CA GLU A 689 -29.03 27.93 22.15
C GLU A 689 -28.86 26.64 22.96
N ASP A 690 -29.19 25.49 22.37
CA ASP A 690 -29.01 24.17 22.97
C ASP A 690 -27.52 23.88 23.22
N GLY A 691 -26.64 24.16 22.25
CA GLY A 691 -25.19 23.97 22.42
C GLY A 691 -24.59 24.82 23.54
N TYR A 692 -25.03 26.07 23.65
CA TYR A 692 -24.64 26.94 24.76
C TYR A 692 -25.17 26.44 26.11
N ALA A 693 -26.46 26.12 26.20
CA ALA A 693 -27.09 25.65 27.43
C ALA A 693 -26.48 24.34 27.93
N ALA A 694 -26.26 23.38 27.03
CA ALA A 694 -25.62 22.10 27.35
C ALA A 694 -24.18 22.29 27.86
N THR A 695 -23.38 23.13 27.18
CA THR A 695 -22.00 23.41 27.58
C THR A 695 -21.93 24.02 28.97
N ARG A 696 -22.84 24.97 29.27
CA ARG A 696 -22.96 25.56 30.61
C ARG A 696 -23.34 24.51 31.66
N TRP A 697 -24.37 23.72 31.38
CA TRP A 697 -24.82 22.67 32.30
C TRP A 697 -23.71 21.66 32.59
N ILE A 698 -23.00 21.19 31.56
CA ILE A 698 -21.89 20.24 31.69
C ILE A 698 -20.74 20.84 32.51
N ALA A 699 -20.40 22.11 32.30
CA ALA A 699 -19.37 22.79 33.09
C ALA A 699 -19.77 22.89 34.58
N GLU A 700 -21.04 23.16 34.87
CA GLU A 700 -21.58 23.23 36.24
C GLU A 700 -21.64 21.85 36.93
N HIS A 701 -21.93 20.78 36.18
CA HIS A 701 -22.10 19.42 36.71
C HIS A 701 -20.89 18.51 36.42
N ALA A 702 -19.72 19.09 36.09
CA ALA A 702 -18.55 18.33 35.66
C ALA A 702 -18.14 17.24 36.67
N ALA A 703 -18.16 17.54 37.97
CA ALA A 703 -17.82 16.59 39.02
C ALA A 703 -18.77 15.37 39.07
N GLU A 704 -20.08 15.60 38.88
CA GLU A 704 -21.10 14.55 38.88
C GLU A 704 -20.95 13.62 37.67
N LEU A 705 -20.49 14.18 36.55
CA LEU A 705 -20.17 13.44 35.34
C LEU A 705 -18.80 12.73 35.40
N GLY A 706 -18.08 12.79 36.52
CA GLY A 706 -16.73 12.22 36.67
C GLY A 706 -15.61 13.06 36.04
N GLY A 707 -15.91 14.30 35.69
CA GLY A 707 -14.99 15.30 35.15
C GLY A 707 -14.35 16.19 36.22
N ARG A 708 -13.26 16.86 35.85
CA ARG A 708 -12.60 17.88 36.66
C ARG A 708 -13.36 19.19 36.57
N PRO A 709 -13.78 19.82 37.69
CA PRO A 709 -14.28 21.19 37.67
C PRO A 709 -13.27 22.16 37.05
N GLY A 710 -13.78 23.18 36.36
CA GLY A 710 -12.98 24.20 35.68
C GLY A 710 -13.31 24.32 34.19
N PRO A 711 -12.42 24.95 33.39
CA PRO A 711 -12.66 25.17 31.97
C PRO A 711 -12.90 23.88 31.21
N VAL A 712 -13.94 23.87 30.38
CA VAL A 712 -14.25 22.77 29.47
C VAL A 712 -13.64 23.02 28.10
N LEU A 713 -13.50 21.97 27.28
CA LEU A 713 -13.20 22.11 25.86
C LEU A 713 -14.48 21.89 25.06
N VAL A 714 -14.57 22.49 23.88
CA VAL A 714 -15.70 22.29 22.98
C VAL A 714 -15.21 21.74 21.64
N ALA A 715 -15.91 20.76 21.08
CA ALA A 715 -15.56 20.15 19.81
C ALA A 715 -16.81 19.87 18.98
N GLY A 716 -16.67 19.85 17.66
CA GLY A 716 -17.74 19.40 16.78
C GLY A 716 -17.30 19.33 15.33
N TRP A 717 -18.11 18.64 14.51
CA TRP A 717 -17.84 18.54 13.07
C TRP A 717 -19.05 18.97 12.23
N SER A 718 -18.82 19.49 11.02
CA SER A 718 -19.90 19.95 10.13
C SER A 718 -20.80 20.98 10.85
N ALA A 719 -22.11 20.75 10.89
CA ALA A 719 -23.06 21.52 11.69
C ALA A 719 -22.76 21.50 13.22
N GLY A 720 -22.22 20.42 13.76
CA GLY A 720 -21.72 20.40 15.15
C GLY A 720 -20.51 21.31 15.35
N GLY A 721 -19.67 21.46 14.31
CA GLY A 721 -18.59 22.44 14.28
C GLY A 721 -19.11 23.88 14.28
N ASN A 722 -20.24 24.13 13.61
CA ASN A 722 -20.95 25.41 13.73
C ASN A 722 -21.42 25.66 15.17
N ILE A 723 -22.11 24.69 15.79
CA ILE A 723 -22.62 24.79 17.16
C ILE A 723 -21.46 25.02 18.15
N ALA A 724 -20.34 24.33 17.98
CA ALA A 724 -19.13 24.52 18.78
C ALA A 724 -18.57 25.95 18.68
N ALA A 725 -18.42 26.47 17.45
CA ALA A 725 -17.93 27.82 17.20
C ALA A 725 -18.88 28.89 17.79
N VAL A 726 -20.19 28.73 17.56
CA VAL A 726 -21.23 29.64 18.09
C VAL A 726 -21.29 29.57 19.61
N THR A 727 -21.15 28.39 20.22
CA THR A 727 -21.08 28.21 21.67
C THR A 727 -19.92 29.01 22.28
N CYS A 728 -18.76 29.03 21.64
CA CYS A 728 -17.63 29.85 22.08
C CYS A 728 -17.94 31.36 22.01
N GLN A 729 -18.61 31.81 20.96
CA GLN A 729 -19.06 33.21 20.83
C GLN A 729 -20.08 33.57 21.91
N LEU A 730 -21.09 32.72 22.13
CA LEU A 730 -22.12 32.92 23.14
C LEU A 730 -21.55 32.88 24.56
N ALA A 731 -20.62 31.98 24.87
CA ALA A 731 -19.94 31.93 26.16
C ALA A 731 -19.15 33.21 26.45
N ARG A 732 -18.42 33.73 25.46
CA ARG A 732 -17.76 35.04 25.57
C ARG A 732 -18.77 36.16 25.82
N ASP A 733 -19.84 36.20 25.03
CA ASP A 733 -20.80 37.31 25.04
C ASP A 733 -21.72 37.30 26.26
N ARG A 734 -21.99 36.12 26.83
CA ARG A 734 -22.89 35.91 27.99
C ARG A 734 -22.14 35.71 29.31
N GLY A 735 -20.81 35.79 29.31
CA GLY A 735 -20.00 35.79 30.54
C GLY A 735 -19.70 34.40 31.13
N GLY A 736 -19.76 33.34 30.33
CA GLY A 736 -19.40 31.98 30.74
C GLY A 736 -20.28 30.91 30.09
N PRO A 737 -19.92 29.62 30.21
CA PRO A 737 -18.79 29.08 31.01
C PRO A 737 -17.41 29.35 30.37
N GLU A 738 -16.33 29.15 31.12
CA GLU A 738 -14.97 29.26 30.59
C GLU A 738 -14.65 28.07 29.66
N ILE A 739 -14.17 28.37 28.45
CA ILE A 739 -13.79 27.36 27.44
C ILE A 739 -12.29 27.48 27.21
N ALA A 740 -11.56 26.37 27.36
CA ALA A 740 -10.10 26.34 27.23
C ALA A 740 -9.60 26.21 25.78
N GLY A 741 -10.43 25.69 24.88
CA GLY A 741 -10.10 25.50 23.47
C GLY A 741 -11.25 24.92 22.66
N GLN A 742 -11.20 25.10 21.35
CA GLN A 742 -12.19 24.60 20.41
C GLN A 742 -11.58 23.74 19.29
N LEU A 743 -12.16 22.57 19.02
CA LEU A 743 -11.81 21.70 17.90
C LEU A 743 -12.95 21.72 16.87
N LEU A 744 -12.66 22.23 15.67
CA LEU A 744 -13.66 22.40 14.61
C LEU A 744 -13.30 21.56 13.39
N ILE A 745 -14.13 20.58 13.04
CA ILE A 745 -13.85 19.64 11.95
C ILE A 745 -14.79 19.88 10.78
N CYS A 746 -14.26 20.31 9.64
CA CYS A 746 -15.06 20.73 8.47
C CYS A 746 -16.26 21.61 8.87
N PRO A 747 -16.06 22.69 9.65
CA PRO A 747 -17.18 23.41 10.26
C PRO A 747 -17.99 24.18 9.20
N VAL A 748 -19.31 24.17 9.34
CA VAL A 748 -20.15 25.15 8.63
C VAL A 748 -19.99 26.50 9.35
N THR A 749 -19.56 27.54 8.65
CA THR A 749 -19.24 28.84 9.27
C THR A 749 -19.89 30.02 8.58
N ASP A 750 -20.40 29.84 7.37
CA ASP A 750 -20.94 30.89 6.54
C ASP A 750 -21.99 30.36 5.55
N CYS A 751 -22.94 31.20 5.14
CA CYS A 751 -23.97 30.82 4.16
C CYS A 751 -23.64 31.20 2.71
N THR A 752 -22.36 31.42 2.41
CA THR A 752 -21.89 31.93 1.11
C THR A 752 -21.53 30.77 0.18
N PHE A 753 -22.45 30.42 -0.72
CA PHE A 753 -22.39 29.20 -1.55
C PHE A 753 -21.66 29.34 -2.90
N ASP A 754 -21.07 30.51 -3.18
CA ASP A 754 -20.33 30.79 -4.42
C ASP A 754 -18.81 30.64 -4.27
N ARG A 755 -18.32 30.24 -3.08
CA ARG A 755 -16.91 29.93 -2.85
C ARG A 755 -16.44 28.80 -3.79
N PRO A 756 -15.19 28.82 -4.28
CA PRO A 756 -14.67 27.82 -5.22
C PRO A 756 -14.95 26.37 -4.79
N SER A 757 -14.79 26.03 -3.51
CA SER A 757 -15.05 24.68 -2.99
C SER A 757 -16.49 24.18 -3.20
N TYR A 758 -17.49 25.06 -3.20
CA TYR A 758 -18.89 24.67 -3.49
C TYR A 758 -19.11 24.32 -4.96
N ASN A 759 -18.23 24.78 -5.87
CA ASN A 759 -18.25 24.42 -7.28
C ASN A 759 -17.35 23.21 -7.55
N ASP A 760 -16.11 23.24 -7.06
CA ASP A 760 -15.11 22.18 -7.24
C ASP A 760 -15.58 20.84 -6.66
N ASN A 761 -16.27 20.89 -5.52
CA ASN A 761 -16.73 19.72 -4.77
C ASN A 761 -18.26 19.59 -4.77
N ALA A 762 -18.95 20.10 -5.80
CA ALA A 762 -20.41 20.15 -5.83
C ALA A 762 -21.09 18.77 -5.75
N THR A 763 -20.43 17.71 -6.23
CA THR A 763 -20.95 16.33 -6.36
C THR A 763 -19.86 15.29 -6.13
N GLY A 764 -20.24 14.06 -5.77
CA GLY A 764 -19.33 12.89 -5.80
C GLY A 764 -18.51 12.65 -4.52
N TYR A 765 -18.56 13.55 -3.53
CA TYR A 765 -17.75 13.48 -2.30
C TYR A 765 -18.60 13.40 -1.02
N PHE A 766 -19.70 12.65 -1.08
CA PHE A 766 -20.69 12.47 -0.02
C PHE A 766 -21.49 13.74 0.33
N LEU A 767 -20.86 14.80 0.84
CA LEU A 767 -21.51 16.09 0.99
C LEU A 767 -21.55 16.79 -0.36
N THR A 768 -22.74 17.22 -0.79
CA THR A 768 -22.95 17.91 -2.06
C THR A 768 -23.44 19.34 -1.83
N ARG A 769 -23.32 20.17 -2.86
CA ARG A 769 -23.88 21.53 -2.82
C ARG A 769 -25.40 21.53 -2.64
N SER A 770 -26.11 20.63 -3.30
CA SER A 770 -27.57 20.48 -3.17
C SER A 770 -27.98 20.08 -1.76
N LEU A 771 -27.24 19.16 -1.14
CA LEU A 771 -27.48 18.75 0.25
C LEU A 771 -27.25 19.90 1.24
N MET A 772 -26.23 20.74 1.01
CA MET A 772 -26.04 21.95 1.82
C MET A 772 -27.16 22.98 1.67
N TYR A 773 -27.69 23.21 0.46
CA TYR A 773 -28.86 24.06 0.28
C TYR A 773 -30.06 23.55 1.08
N TRP A 774 -30.31 22.24 0.99
CA TRP A 774 -31.40 21.61 1.71
C TRP A 774 -31.26 21.76 3.24
N PHE A 775 -30.07 21.53 3.79
CA PHE A 775 -29.81 21.76 5.22
C PHE A 775 -30.08 23.21 5.63
N TRP A 776 -29.57 24.18 4.88
CA TRP A 776 -29.79 25.60 5.17
C TRP A 776 -31.24 26.05 5.03
N ASP A 777 -32.01 25.49 4.09
CA ASP A 777 -33.44 25.78 3.91
C ASP A 777 -34.27 25.27 5.11
N LEU A 778 -33.95 24.08 5.61
CA LEU A 778 -34.60 23.53 6.81
C LEU A 778 -34.17 24.29 8.07
N TYR A 779 -32.87 24.55 8.23
CA TYR A 779 -32.31 25.12 9.45
C TYR A 779 -32.82 26.53 9.75
N CYS A 780 -32.81 27.46 8.78
CA CYS A 780 -33.21 28.85 9.04
C CYS A 780 -33.78 29.56 7.82
N SER A 781 -34.48 30.68 8.04
CA SER A 781 -34.98 31.49 6.93
C SER A 781 -33.83 32.21 6.21
N PRO A 782 -33.96 32.58 4.92
CA PRO A 782 -32.91 33.30 4.20
C PRO A 782 -32.41 34.57 4.91
N THR A 783 -33.29 35.29 5.62
CA THR A 783 -32.94 36.50 6.37
C THR A 783 -32.10 36.20 7.61
N ASP A 784 -32.30 35.05 8.25
CA ASP A 784 -31.58 34.64 9.46
C ASP A 784 -30.17 34.10 9.16
N ARG A 785 -29.90 33.68 7.92
CA ARG A 785 -28.61 33.06 7.55
C ARG A 785 -27.40 33.93 7.85
N THR A 786 -27.58 35.25 7.86
CA THR A 786 -26.50 36.22 8.14
C THR A 786 -26.30 36.52 9.62
N ASP A 787 -27.20 36.04 10.50
CA ASP A 787 -27.04 36.16 11.95
C ASP A 787 -25.74 35.44 12.38
N PRO A 788 -24.88 36.06 13.19
CA PRO A 788 -23.66 35.43 13.71
C PRO A 788 -23.86 34.07 14.41
N ARG A 789 -25.04 33.81 14.95
CA ARG A 789 -25.38 32.53 15.59
C ARG A 789 -25.72 31.42 14.58
N ALA A 790 -25.90 31.76 13.30
CA ALA A 790 -26.03 30.83 12.19
C ALA A 790 -24.76 30.79 11.33
N SER A 791 -24.18 31.96 11.04
CA SER A 791 -22.92 32.13 10.30
C SER A 791 -21.84 32.75 11.21
N PRO A 792 -21.14 31.96 12.04
CA PRO A 792 -20.17 32.47 13.00
C PRO A 792 -19.01 33.25 12.37
N LEU A 793 -18.70 33.05 11.08
CA LEU A 793 -17.73 33.86 10.34
C LEU A 793 -18.10 35.35 10.26
N ARG A 794 -19.40 35.67 10.31
CA ARG A 794 -19.91 37.04 10.29
C ARG A 794 -20.00 37.67 11.69
N GLY A 795 -19.68 36.91 12.72
CA GLY A 795 -19.66 37.34 14.12
C GLY A 795 -18.37 38.01 14.55
N LYS A 796 -18.35 38.44 15.81
CA LYS A 796 -17.11 38.86 16.48
C LYS A 796 -16.28 37.62 16.78
N VAL A 797 -15.01 37.62 16.38
CA VAL A 797 -14.07 36.50 16.56
C VAL A 797 -12.94 36.81 17.55
N GLU A 798 -12.89 38.04 18.07
CA GLU A 798 -11.92 38.44 19.09
C GLU A 798 -12.23 37.78 20.44
N ARG A 799 -11.16 37.51 21.20
CA ARG A 799 -11.24 36.93 22.56
C ARG A 799 -11.99 35.58 22.62
N LEU A 800 -12.00 34.84 21.51
CA LEU A 800 -12.41 33.45 21.49
C LEU A 800 -11.29 32.55 22.01
N PRO A 801 -11.61 31.33 22.51
CA PRO A 801 -10.59 30.38 22.93
C PRO A 801 -9.75 29.88 21.73
N PRO A 802 -8.51 29.41 21.98
CA PRO A 802 -7.65 28.82 20.96
C PRO A 802 -8.37 27.75 20.14
N ALA A 803 -8.07 27.68 18.84
CA ALA A 803 -8.77 26.78 17.92
C ALA A 803 -7.84 25.85 17.15
N PHE A 804 -8.30 24.62 16.91
CA PHE A 804 -7.76 23.72 15.90
C PHE A 804 -8.83 23.49 14.83
N VAL A 805 -8.59 23.96 13.61
CA VAL A 805 -9.57 23.90 12.51
C VAL A 805 -9.10 22.91 11.45
N VAL A 806 -9.96 21.93 11.14
CA VAL A 806 -9.70 20.90 10.13
C VAL A 806 -10.58 21.19 8.91
N THR A 807 -9.99 21.15 7.73
CA THR A 807 -10.70 21.25 6.44
C THR A 807 -10.26 20.12 5.52
N CYS A 808 -11.18 19.60 4.72
CA CYS A 808 -10.91 18.54 3.75
C CYS A 808 -10.82 19.12 2.33
N GLU A 809 -9.90 18.60 1.50
CA GLU A 809 -9.73 19.09 0.12
C GLU A 809 -11.01 18.92 -0.73
N PHE A 810 -11.67 17.77 -0.57
CA PHE A 810 -12.87 17.36 -1.29
C PHE A 810 -14.13 17.57 -0.44
N ASP A 811 -14.38 18.83 -0.10
CA ASP A 811 -15.48 19.26 0.76
C ASP A 811 -16.03 20.62 0.28
N PRO A 812 -17.35 20.77 0.06
CA PRO A 812 -17.96 22.08 -0.19
C PRO A 812 -17.62 23.15 0.87
N LEU A 813 -17.48 22.75 2.15
CA LEU A 813 -17.26 23.67 3.28
C LEU A 813 -15.79 24.10 3.44
N ARG A 814 -14.88 23.59 2.60
CA ARG A 814 -13.43 23.81 2.73
C ARG A 814 -13.08 25.30 2.86
N ASP A 815 -13.56 26.12 1.93
CA ASP A 815 -13.13 27.52 1.84
C ASP A 815 -13.73 28.39 2.95
N GLU A 816 -14.93 28.07 3.45
CA GLU A 816 -15.52 28.80 4.58
C GLU A 816 -14.82 28.45 5.91
N GLY A 817 -14.48 27.17 6.13
CA GLY A 817 -13.69 26.76 7.29
C GLY A 817 -12.30 27.40 7.34
N ILE A 818 -11.62 27.51 6.19
CA ILE A 818 -10.35 28.24 6.06
C ILE A 818 -10.54 29.73 6.40
N ALA A 819 -11.57 30.37 5.84
CA ALA A 819 -11.85 31.79 6.08
C ALA A 819 -12.12 32.08 7.57
N TYR A 820 -12.80 31.18 8.29
CA TYR A 820 -13.02 31.31 9.73
C TYR A 820 -11.73 31.24 10.53
N ALA A 821 -10.88 30.26 10.23
CA ALA A 821 -9.58 30.13 10.87
C ALA A 821 -8.68 31.36 10.63
N GLU A 822 -8.68 31.89 9.41
CA GLU A 822 -7.95 33.11 9.04
C GLU A 822 -8.50 34.36 9.75
N ALA A 823 -9.82 34.51 9.85
CA ALA A 823 -10.45 35.60 10.57
C ALA A 823 -10.10 35.59 12.07
N MET A 824 -10.14 34.42 12.71
CA MET A 824 -9.74 34.26 14.10
C MET A 824 -8.26 34.61 14.33
N ALA A 825 -7.37 34.13 13.46
CA ALA A 825 -5.94 34.43 13.53
C ALA A 825 -5.68 35.93 13.36
N ALA A 826 -6.36 36.59 12.41
CA ALA A 826 -6.27 38.03 12.20
C ALA A 826 -6.76 38.85 13.41
N ALA A 827 -7.72 38.31 14.17
CA ALA A 827 -8.21 38.86 15.43
C ALA A 827 -7.32 38.57 16.65
N GLY A 828 -6.15 37.95 16.46
CA GLY A 828 -5.19 37.63 17.52
C GLY A 828 -5.53 36.40 18.35
N VAL A 829 -6.47 35.56 17.91
CA VAL A 829 -6.75 34.27 18.55
C VAL A 829 -5.71 33.23 18.08
N PRO A 830 -5.12 32.42 18.98
CA PRO A 830 -4.26 31.31 18.57
C PRO A 830 -5.05 30.27 17.76
N VAL A 831 -4.63 30.03 16.51
CA VAL A 831 -5.29 29.07 15.62
C VAL A 831 -4.26 28.15 14.96
N GLU A 832 -4.54 26.85 15.00
CA GLU A 832 -3.85 25.83 14.23
C GLU A 832 -4.80 25.30 13.14
N GLN A 833 -4.27 25.00 11.95
CA GLN A 833 -5.07 24.50 10.82
C GLN A 833 -4.51 23.20 10.26
N LEU A 834 -5.40 22.25 10.00
CA LEU A 834 -5.13 21.05 9.20
C LEU A 834 -5.90 21.12 7.89
N LYS A 835 -5.18 21.35 6.78
CA LYS A 835 -5.71 21.26 5.41
C LYS A 835 -5.49 19.85 4.88
N ALA A 836 -6.49 18.98 5.04
CA ALA A 836 -6.40 17.54 4.79
C ALA A 836 -6.52 17.21 3.29
N ARG A 837 -5.37 17.04 2.62
CA ARG A 837 -5.28 16.64 1.21
C ARG A 837 -5.87 15.24 0.98
N GLY A 838 -6.62 15.08 -0.11
CA GLY A 838 -7.18 13.80 -0.54
C GLY A 838 -8.35 13.29 0.30
N HIS A 839 -8.74 14.05 1.33
CA HIS A 839 -9.84 13.71 2.23
C HIS A 839 -11.14 14.41 1.80
N PHE A 840 -12.25 13.74 2.09
CA PHE A 840 -13.61 14.24 1.91
C PHE A 840 -14.30 14.56 3.25
N HIS A 841 -15.48 15.18 3.21
CA HIS A 841 -16.21 15.74 4.36
C HIS A 841 -16.26 14.83 5.61
N SER A 842 -16.53 13.53 5.47
CA SER A 842 -16.68 12.60 6.61
C SER A 842 -15.41 11.82 6.99
N SER A 843 -14.26 12.14 6.39
CA SER A 843 -13.03 11.33 6.54
C SER A 843 -12.60 11.12 7.98
N PHE A 844 -12.71 12.16 8.82
CA PHE A 844 -12.20 12.09 10.18
C PHE A 844 -13.15 11.39 11.16
N THR A 845 -14.46 11.39 10.89
CA THR A 845 -15.46 10.69 11.71
C THR A 845 -15.62 9.20 11.30
N MET A 846 -15.13 8.83 10.12
CA MET A 846 -15.02 7.43 9.68
C MET A 846 -13.80 6.70 10.26
N VAL A 847 -13.73 6.60 11.60
CA VAL A 847 -12.68 5.86 12.33
C VAL A 847 -12.66 4.39 11.94
N ASP A 848 -11.45 3.81 11.83
CA ASP A 848 -11.16 2.43 11.40
C ASP A 848 -11.66 2.06 9.98
N VAL A 849 -12.29 2.99 9.27
CA VAL A 849 -12.70 2.88 7.85
C VAL A 849 -11.80 3.74 6.96
N ILE A 850 -11.59 5.01 7.34
CA ILE A 850 -10.60 5.91 6.74
C ILE A 850 -9.37 5.96 7.66
N ILE A 851 -8.46 5.03 7.38
CA ILE A 851 -7.19 4.80 8.09
C ILE A 851 -6.25 5.98 7.87
N THR A 852 -6.21 6.55 6.66
CA THR A 852 -5.41 7.75 6.32
C THR A 852 -5.84 8.98 7.13
N GLY A 853 -7.02 8.98 7.74
CA GLY A 853 -7.46 10.04 8.65
C GLY A 853 -6.79 9.98 10.04
N ALA A 854 -6.12 8.87 10.39
CA ALA A 854 -5.54 8.68 11.73
C ALA A 854 -4.47 9.73 12.10
N PRO A 855 -3.51 10.11 11.22
CA PRO A 855 -2.56 11.17 11.52
C PRO A 855 -3.22 12.53 11.82
N GLY A 856 -4.31 12.85 11.14
CA GLY A 856 -5.08 14.06 11.45
C GLY A 856 -5.77 13.97 12.81
N ARG A 857 -6.35 12.80 13.14
CA ARG A 857 -6.93 12.53 14.48
C ARG A 857 -5.89 12.60 15.60
N VAL A 858 -4.64 12.21 15.36
CA VAL A 858 -3.53 12.42 16.30
C VAL A 858 -3.34 13.92 16.56
N GLN A 859 -3.23 14.73 15.51
CA GLN A 859 -3.07 16.20 15.66
C GLN A 859 -4.25 16.84 16.40
N MET A 860 -5.48 16.39 16.13
CA MET A 860 -6.68 16.83 16.87
C MET A 860 -6.58 16.51 18.36
N ALA A 861 -6.19 15.28 18.70
CA ALA A 861 -6.02 14.86 20.08
C ALA A 861 -4.89 15.63 20.79
N GLU A 862 -3.77 15.86 20.11
CA GLU A 862 -2.67 16.67 20.64
C GLU A 862 -3.10 18.12 20.90
N ALA A 863 -3.88 18.72 19.99
CA ALA A 863 -4.43 20.07 20.18
C ALA A 863 -5.36 20.13 21.41
N LEU A 864 -6.28 19.17 21.54
CA LEU A 864 -7.15 19.06 22.69
C LEU A 864 -6.36 18.89 24.01
N ARG A 865 -5.28 18.09 24.01
CA ARG A 865 -4.40 17.95 25.19
C ARG A 865 -3.68 19.25 25.52
N ARG A 866 -3.17 19.98 24.50
CA ARG A 866 -2.54 21.29 24.68
C ARG A 866 -3.51 22.29 25.31
N PHE A 867 -4.72 22.41 24.77
CA PHE A 867 -5.76 23.28 25.31
C PHE A 867 -6.13 22.92 26.75
N ALA A 868 -6.12 21.63 27.09
CA ALA A 868 -6.39 21.14 28.44
C ALA A 868 -5.22 21.30 29.44
N GLY A 869 -4.07 21.79 28.99
CA GLY A 869 -2.83 21.88 29.78
C GLY A 869 -2.24 20.52 30.16
N LEU A 870 -2.53 19.47 29.38
CA LEU A 870 -1.99 18.14 29.58
C LEU A 870 -0.64 18.00 28.85
N PRO A 871 0.31 17.21 29.39
CA PRO A 871 1.54 16.93 28.69
C PRO A 871 1.26 16.25 27.34
N PRO A 872 2.17 16.31 26.35
CA PRO A 872 2.08 15.46 25.16
C PRO A 872 1.88 14.00 25.56
N GLU A 873 1.18 13.23 24.73
CA GLU A 873 1.08 11.79 24.98
C GLU A 873 2.49 11.18 24.90
N VAL A 874 2.93 10.50 25.96
CA VAL A 874 4.12 9.64 25.86
C VAL A 874 3.69 8.51 24.95
N SER A 875 4.24 8.49 23.73
CA SER A 875 3.99 7.42 22.76
C SER A 875 4.05 6.06 23.47
N ARG A 876 2.91 5.38 23.58
CA ARG A 876 2.85 3.97 24.02
C ARG A 876 3.50 3.01 23.01
N GLY A 877 4.30 3.52 22.07
CA GLY A 877 5.12 2.77 21.13
C GLY A 877 6.62 2.70 21.48
N ASP A 878 7.12 3.38 22.52
CA ASP A 878 8.57 3.40 22.80
C ASP A 878 9.05 2.50 23.96
N GLU A 879 8.16 1.87 24.72
CA GLU A 879 8.57 0.82 25.69
C GLU A 879 8.95 -0.52 25.03
N THR A 880 8.78 -0.65 23.71
CA THR A 880 9.38 -1.73 22.90
C THR A 880 10.49 -1.24 21.97
N SER A 881 10.97 0.00 22.14
CA SER A 881 12.19 0.43 21.45
C SER A 881 13.39 -0.30 22.06
N LEU A 882 13.85 -1.32 21.34
CA LEU A 882 15.17 -1.89 21.48
C LEU A 882 16.18 -0.74 21.61
N GLY A 883 16.85 -0.68 22.76
CA GLY A 883 17.83 0.36 23.02
C GLY A 883 18.86 0.45 21.90
N ARG A 884 18.97 1.65 21.29
CA ARG A 884 20.21 2.20 20.72
C ARG A 884 20.02 3.66 20.31
N THR A 885 20.63 4.53 21.11
CA THR A 885 21.46 5.68 20.73
C THR A 885 21.19 6.38 19.39
N GLY A 886 20.54 7.55 19.48
CA GLY A 886 20.92 8.80 18.81
C GLY A 886 21.29 8.78 17.33
N THR A 887 20.34 9.10 16.46
CA THR A 887 20.50 10.15 15.45
C THR A 887 19.12 10.63 15.01
N GLU A 888 18.84 11.91 15.21
CA GLU A 888 17.60 12.57 14.80
C GLU A 888 17.48 12.56 13.27
N HIS A 889 16.49 11.84 12.72
CA HIS A 889 16.00 12.07 11.37
C HIS A 889 14.67 12.81 11.44
N ARG A 890 14.75 14.14 11.43
CA ARG A 890 13.61 15.01 11.10
C ARG A 890 13.20 14.74 9.65
N ILE A 891 12.06 14.11 9.45
CA ILE A 891 11.37 14.11 8.15
C ILE A 891 10.85 15.54 7.96
N ALA A 892 11.56 16.32 7.15
CA ALA A 892 11.11 17.63 6.73
C ALA A 892 9.86 17.44 5.87
N ALA A 893 8.73 17.97 6.35
CA ALA A 893 7.57 18.24 5.53
C ALA A 893 7.99 19.26 4.45
N ALA A 894 8.10 18.81 3.20
CA ALA A 894 8.25 19.71 2.07
C ALA A 894 6.90 20.39 1.80
N ALA A 895 6.74 21.58 2.37
CA ALA A 895 5.78 22.57 1.89
C ALA A 895 6.51 23.46 0.87
N SER A 896 6.20 23.24 -0.41
CA SER A 896 6.24 24.24 -1.49
C SER A 896 5.50 23.69 -2.70
#